data_AF-A0A1I8NG42-F1
#
_entry.id   AF-A0A1I8NG42-F1
#
_cell.length_a   1.000
_cell.length_b   1.000
_cell.length_c   1.000
_cell.angle_alpha   90.00
_cell.angle_beta   90.00
_cell.angle_gamma   90.00
#
_symmetry.space_group_name_H-M   'P 1'
#
loop_
_entity.id
_entity.type
_entity.pdbx_description
1 polymer ?
#
loop_
_entity_poly.entity_id
_entity_poly.type
_entity_poly.pdbx_seq_one_letter_code
_entity_poly.pdbx_strand_id
1 'polypeptide(L)'
;MEIVWSDFSESCPILKECLDSSDLAKETEDTLEYIYEVLWIEIGSFVRSKLAPTFWSCFKHNQTLAKFEKDGGSAEALQQQYKLFTNFVNAVKSLDAYYQFVRTSLEKLDGICQRADHGKSLAKLNELLRSALLSQLPTHFNNVVYSFYSVSFRVFFNLHQSTSMGQDNEDLDESGMPCKGCNQELEKCQCQSLLQTINEVNQKLVDLELLDRLAGQSMTFLVQQRIKEHIKNTCHGIFDRSHLKNLLTWLEDVVICWLMQVFHSKVSADPDAMHTDDGSKSTDVIQSLKVKLTFYVYENYALSVIDQFFSIIIDFPDSIPAIEDLKICMEKINLRRQIINTLKSSLEARILHPGVNTMDILTGYVAAIKAIRYLDSSGVILETVTAPIKEYLRKRSDTVRCVVTSLTETESGPTDLSEELAKGDAVKDGTKGNVNDELSNWENWQPDPFGLDNTVQTRTVKTSRSADIISMVVDIYGSKELFMSEYRNLLADRLLTQLEFNPEKEIRNLELLKLRFGESLLHNCEVMLKDIADSKRINSHIHSDTKYVENKQFDISSLIISAQFWPSFNKESVELPEEIANEFQKYTKSYEEYKGNRTLNWRTVTGKVAISIELGDRVLDMTVAPTQAVIIYHFQNKNEWSLDDLSTLVKIPPSVLRRRMAFWQSHGIIIESQPGIYKLIEDELPKSQLEKLPINEIITEDEDNESAMASASDQREEELQVFWSYIVGMLTNLDSLPIERIHQMLKLFASNGLGVEFTQDDLKDFLQRKVRDHKLIYSGGVYQLAK
;
A
#
# COMPACT_ATOMS: atom_id res chain seq x y z
N MET A 1 -61.14 -19.50 17.20
CA MET A 1 -62.46 -18.86 17.06
C MET A 1 -63.24 -18.93 18.36
N GLU A 2 -63.57 -20.11 18.92
CA GLU A 2 -64.29 -20.20 20.21
C GLU A 2 -63.53 -19.60 21.40
N ILE A 3 -62.21 -19.84 21.50
CA ILE A 3 -61.35 -19.24 22.54
C ILE A 3 -61.23 -17.71 22.37
N VAL A 4 -61.20 -17.23 21.12
CA VAL A 4 -61.16 -15.80 20.79
C VAL A 4 -62.49 -15.13 21.18
N TRP A 5 -63.61 -15.83 20.95
CA TRP A 5 -64.95 -15.39 21.33
C TRP A 5 -65.13 -15.34 22.85
N SER A 6 -64.69 -16.37 23.59
CA SER A 6 -64.74 -16.35 25.06
C SER A 6 -63.88 -15.21 25.63
N ASP A 7 -62.67 -15.05 25.09
CA ASP A 7 -61.73 -14.01 25.53
C ASP A 7 -62.23 -12.59 25.28
N PHE A 8 -62.88 -12.38 24.13
CA PHE A 8 -63.48 -11.10 23.76
C PHE A 8 -64.74 -10.83 24.59
N SER A 9 -65.55 -11.87 24.84
CA SER A 9 -66.79 -11.75 25.63
C SER A 9 -66.56 -11.42 27.11
N GLU A 10 -65.42 -11.80 27.68
CA GLU A 10 -65.03 -11.41 29.04
C GLU A 10 -64.55 -9.95 29.14
N SER A 11 -64.08 -9.37 28.03
CA SER A 11 -63.44 -8.05 28.01
C SER A 11 -64.35 -6.94 27.49
N CYS A 12 -65.34 -7.29 26.65
CA CYS A 12 -66.32 -6.37 26.04
C CYS A 12 -67.74 -6.93 26.23
N PRO A 13 -68.32 -6.88 27.46
CA PRO A 13 -69.64 -7.46 27.74
C PRO A 13 -70.78 -6.72 27.03
N ILE A 14 -70.63 -5.40 26.82
CA ILE A 14 -71.63 -4.55 26.18
C ILE A 14 -71.76 -4.89 24.69
N LEU A 15 -70.62 -5.19 24.03
CA LEU A 15 -70.59 -5.54 22.61
C LEU A 15 -71.29 -6.90 22.33
N LYS A 16 -71.26 -7.82 23.29
CA LYS A 16 -71.99 -9.10 23.22
C LYS A 16 -73.49 -8.90 23.30
N GLU A 17 -73.97 -8.12 24.26
CA GLU A 17 -75.39 -7.80 24.39
C GLU A 17 -75.92 -7.06 23.16
N CYS A 18 -75.14 -6.13 22.60
CA CYS A 18 -75.51 -5.43 21.37
C CYS A 18 -75.57 -6.33 20.13
N LEU A 19 -74.64 -7.28 19.96
CA LEU A 19 -74.63 -8.20 18.80
C LEU A 19 -75.69 -9.29 18.88
N ASP A 20 -76.09 -9.72 20.08
CA ASP A 20 -77.13 -10.73 20.30
C ASP A 20 -78.55 -10.15 20.29
N SER A 21 -78.70 -8.83 20.51
CA SER A 21 -80.00 -8.16 20.55
C SER A 21 -80.49 -7.69 19.17
N SER A 22 -81.64 -8.22 18.71
CA SER A 22 -82.32 -7.77 17.48
C SER A 22 -83.09 -6.45 17.64
N ASP A 23 -83.14 -5.89 18.86
CA ASP A 23 -83.93 -4.69 19.17
C ASP A 23 -83.16 -3.37 19.06
N LEU A 24 -81.83 -3.41 18.92
CA LEU A 24 -80.98 -2.22 18.75
C LEU A 24 -81.26 -1.45 17.44
N ALA A 25 -81.78 -2.13 16.42
CA ALA A 25 -82.10 -1.54 15.12
C ALA A 25 -83.33 -0.59 15.15
N LYS A 26 -83.99 -0.43 16.30
CA LYS A 26 -85.21 0.38 16.49
C LYS A 26 -84.99 1.65 17.34
N GLU A 27 -83.78 1.89 17.84
CA GLU A 27 -83.44 3.04 18.69
C GLU A 27 -83.13 4.32 17.87
N THR A 28 -83.10 5.50 18.52
CA THR A 28 -82.88 6.79 17.84
C THR A 28 -81.42 6.99 17.42
N GLU A 29 -81.17 7.71 16.31
CA GLU A 29 -79.82 7.91 15.75
C GLU A 29 -78.80 8.46 16.79
N ASP A 30 -79.22 9.40 17.65
CA ASP A 30 -78.37 9.97 18.71
C ASP A 30 -77.91 8.94 19.75
N THR A 31 -78.78 7.97 20.10
CA THR A 31 -78.45 6.91 21.06
C THR A 31 -77.50 5.87 20.46
N LEU A 32 -77.67 5.57 19.17
CA LEU A 32 -76.77 4.68 18.43
C LEU A 32 -75.36 5.28 18.30
N GLU A 33 -75.24 6.60 18.13
CA GLU A 33 -73.93 7.27 18.08
C GLU A 33 -73.20 7.22 19.43
N TYR A 34 -73.90 7.44 20.55
CA TYR A 34 -73.31 7.31 21.89
C TYR A 34 -72.86 5.88 22.20
N ILE A 35 -73.69 4.88 21.88
CA ILE A 35 -73.35 3.46 22.04
C ILE A 35 -72.12 3.12 21.20
N TYR A 36 -72.05 3.64 19.96
CA TYR A 36 -70.91 3.43 19.08
C TYR A 36 -69.59 3.99 19.66
N GLU A 37 -69.61 5.17 20.28
CA GLU A 37 -68.43 5.72 20.95
C GLU A 37 -67.98 4.87 22.16
N VAL A 38 -68.92 4.39 22.97
CA VAL A 38 -68.63 3.49 24.09
C VAL A 38 -68.03 2.17 23.61
N LEU A 39 -68.57 1.59 22.53
CA LEU A 39 -68.04 0.36 21.93
C LEU A 39 -66.62 0.56 21.38
N TRP A 40 -66.30 1.73 20.80
CA TRP A 40 -64.93 2.05 20.39
C TRP A 40 -63.96 2.17 21.58
N ILE A 41 -64.42 2.66 22.73
CA ILE A 41 -63.61 2.72 23.95
C ILE A 41 -63.35 1.31 24.49
N GLU A 42 -64.34 0.42 24.48
CA GLU A 42 -64.19 -0.99 24.87
C GLU A 42 -63.24 -1.74 23.93
N ILE A 43 -63.40 -1.57 22.61
CA ILE A 43 -62.49 -2.15 21.60
C ILE A 43 -61.06 -1.63 21.83
N GLY A 44 -60.89 -0.33 22.07
CA GLY A 44 -59.60 0.26 22.40
C GLY A 44 -58.99 -0.25 23.73
N SER A 45 -59.83 -0.59 24.70
CA SER A 45 -59.40 -1.23 25.96
C SER A 45 -58.95 -2.67 25.72
N PHE A 46 -59.71 -3.45 24.95
CA PHE A 46 -59.38 -4.82 24.57
C PHE A 46 -58.05 -4.90 23.80
N VAL A 47 -57.86 -4.00 22.82
CA VAL A 47 -56.63 -3.94 22.02
C VAL A 47 -55.41 -3.64 22.90
N ARG A 48 -55.52 -2.72 23.87
CA ARG A 48 -54.41 -2.32 24.74
C ARG A 48 -54.10 -3.28 25.89
N SER A 49 -55.13 -3.91 26.46
CA SER A 49 -55.00 -4.73 27.68
C SER A 49 -54.83 -6.23 27.40
N LYS A 50 -55.39 -6.74 26.29
CA LYS A 50 -55.40 -8.17 25.98
C LYS A 50 -54.68 -8.47 24.66
N LEU A 51 -54.99 -7.77 23.58
CA LEU A 51 -54.41 -8.07 22.27
C LEU A 51 -52.90 -7.78 22.18
N ALA A 52 -52.47 -6.57 22.53
CA ALA A 52 -51.04 -6.22 22.49
C ALA A 52 -50.21 -7.05 23.51
N PRO A 53 -50.63 -7.22 24.78
CA PRO A 53 -49.87 -8.00 25.74
C PRO A 53 -49.79 -9.51 25.42
N THR A 54 -50.83 -10.10 24.82
CA THR A 54 -50.79 -11.50 24.36
C THR A 54 -49.81 -11.68 23.20
N PHE A 55 -49.84 -10.78 22.22
CA PHE A 55 -48.84 -10.74 21.14
C PHE A 55 -47.41 -10.62 21.70
N TRP A 56 -47.18 -9.70 22.65
CA TRP A 56 -45.87 -9.51 23.25
C TRP A 56 -45.43 -10.64 24.19
N SER A 57 -46.37 -11.39 24.78
CA SER A 57 -46.07 -12.54 25.66
C SER A 57 -45.31 -13.65 24.94
N CYS A 58 -45.54 -13.82 23.63
CA CYS A 58 -44.83 -14.77 22.77
C CYS A 58 -43.31 -14.50 22.70
N PHE A 59 -42.86 -13.31 23.12
CA PHE A 59 -41.46 -12.87 23.02
C PHE A 59 -40.76 -12.64 24.37
N LYS A 60 -41.47 -12.74 25.51
CA LYS A 60 -40.93 -12.41 26.86
C LYS A 60 -39.87 -13.39 27.38
N HIS A 61 -39.86 -14.65 26.95
CA HIS A 61 -38.88 -15.66 27.38
C HIS A 61 -37.53 -15.60 26.64
N ASN A 62 -37.32 -14.64 25.75
CA ASN A 62 -36.11 -14.54 24.92
C ASN A 62 -35.01 -13.62 25.50
N GLN A 63 -35.16 -13.09 26.71
CA GLN A 63 -34.16 -12.19 27.34
C GLN A 63 -32.80 -12.86 27.60
N THR A 64 -32.78 -14.16 27.91
CA THR A 64 -31.53 -14.94 28.08
C THR A 64 -30.83 -15.28 26.76
N LEU A 65 -31.54 -15.16 25.63
CA LEU A 65 -31.07 -15.47 24.28
C LEU A 65 -30.47 -14.25 23.55
N ALA A 66 -30.46 -13.06 24.17
CA ALA A 66 -30.02 -11.82 23.52
C ALA A 66 -28.49 -11.64 23.39
N LYS A 67 -27.68 -12.60 23.85
CA LYS A 67 -26.22 -12.66 23.61
C LYS A 67 -25.88 -13.36 22.29
N PHE A 68 -26.67 -13.15 21.24
CA PHE A 68 -26.35 -13.68 19.91
C PHE A 68 -25.11 -12.97 19.36
N GLU A 69 -24.03 -13.72 19.22
CA GLU A 69 -22.98 -13.38 18.25
C GLU A 69 -23.60 -13.37 16.86
N LYS A 70 -23.32 -12.31 16.12
CA LYS A 70 -23.90 -12.00 14.80
C LYS A 70 -23.34 -12.90 13.69
N ASP A 71 -22.46 -13.84 14.04
CA ASP A 71 -21.82 -14.78 13.12
C ASP A 71 -22.53 -16.14 13.18
N GLY A 72 -23.26 -16.44 12.10
CA GLY A 72 -24.05 -17.67 11.95
C GLY A 72 -23.22 -18.92 11.67
N GLY A 73 -22.28 -19.25 12.55
CA GLY A 73 -21.36 -20.39 12.38
C GLY A 73 -21.77 -21.70 13.05
N SER A 74 -22.65 -21.71 14.06
CA SER A 74 -22.97 -22.94 14.81
C SER A 74 -24.35 -23.53 14.46
N ALA A 75 -24.44 -24.86 14.41
CA ALA A 75 -25.71 -25.58 14.18
C ALA A 75 -26.77 -25.25 15.25
N GLU A 76 -26.34 -24.96 16.48
CA GLU A 76 -27.21 -24.54 17.58
C GLU A 76 -27.81 -23.14 17.35
N ALA A 77 -27.04 -22.21 16.79
CA ALA A 77 -27.52 -20.87 16.42
C ALA A 77 -28.61 -20.93 15.34
N LEU A 78 -28.49 -21.86 14.39
CA LEU A 78 -29.43 -22.06 13.28
C LEU A 78 -30.75 -22.69 13.76
N GLN A 79 -30.68 -23.67 14.67
CA GLN A 79 -31.87 -24.28 15.27
C GLN A 79 -32.63 -23.30 16.16
N GLN A 80 -31.92 -22.42 16.86
CA GLN A 80 -32.50 -21.33 17.66
C GLN A 80 -33.15 -20.25 16.78
N GLN A 81 -32.55 -19.90 15.63
CA GLN A 81 -33.18 -19.02 14.63
C GLN A 81 -34.50 -19.57 14.12
N TYR A 82 -34.60 -20.89 13.89
CA TYR A 82 -35.84 -21.54 13.44
C TYR A 82 -36.94 -21.56 14.52
N LYS A 83 -36.55 -21.68 15.79
CA LYS A 83 -37.49 -21.56 16.92
C LYS A 83 -38.04 -20.13 17.06
N LEU A 84 -37.19 -19.12 16.87
CA LEU A 84 -37.63 -17.72 16.85
C LEU A 84 -38.52 -17.41 15.65
N PHE A 85 -38.21 -18.00 14.48
CA PHE A 85 -39.04 -17.93 13.28
C PHE A 85 -40.45 -18.49 13.53
N THR A 86 -40.57 -19.73 14.01
CA THR A 86 -41.88 -20.37 14.27
C THR A 86 -42.71 -19.62 15.32
N ASN A 87 -42.07 -19.09 16.36
CA ASN A 87 -42.74 -18.26 17.37
C ASN A 87 -43.30 -16.97 16.76
N PHE A 88 -42.57 -16.32 15.87
CA PHE A 88 -43.03 -15.11 15.17
C PHE A 88 -44.21 -15.42 14.22
N VAL A 89 -44.11 -16.51 13.45
CA VAL A 89 -45.20 -16.96 12.57
C VAL A 89 -46.49 -17.21 13.35
N ASN A 90 -46.39 -17.90 14.50
CA ASN A 90 -47.55 -18.20 15.34
C ASN A 90 -48.15 -16.94 15.97
N ALA A 91 -47.31 -16.00 16.42
CA ALA A 91 -47.75 -14.72 16.99
C ALA A 91 -48.51 -13.87 15.95
N VAL A 92 -48.02 -13.79 14.71
CA VAL A 92 -48.71 -13.07 13.62
C VAL A 92 -50.01 -13.77 13.23
N LYS A 93 -50.03 -15.11 13.17
CA LYS A 93 -51.27 -15.86 12.89
C LYS A 93 -52.32 -15.68 13.99
N SER A 94 -51.92 -15.61 15.26
CA SER A 94 -52.85 -15.27 16.35
C SER A 94 -53.36 -13.84 16.24
N LEU A 95 -52.48 -12.87 15.94
CA LEU A 95 -52.85 -11.46 15.82
C LEU A 95 -53.87 -11.25 14.69
N ASP A 96 -53.65 -11.87 13.54
CA ASP A 96 -54.60 -11.86 12.41
C ASP A 96 -55.93 -12.50 12.80
N ALA A 97 -55.94 -13.64 13.53
CA ALA A 97 -57.19 -14.26 13.98
C ALA A 97 -58.02 -13.35 14.90
N TYR A 98 -57.37 -12.65 15.84
CA TYR A 98 -58.04 -11.65 16.68
C TYR A 98 -58.48 -10.41 15.87
N TYR A 99 -57.69 -9.97 14.90
CA TYR A 99 -58.02 -8.83 14.03
C TYR A 99 -59.22 -9.13 13.12
N GLN A 100 -59.26 -10.28 12.44
CA GLN A 100 -60.40 -10.70 11.63
C GLN A 100 -61.66 -10.81 12.48
N PHE A 101 -61.54 -11.29 13.71
CA PHE A 101 -62.65 -11.37 14.65
C PHE A 101 -63.23 -9.97 14.99
N VAL A 102 -62.36 -9.02 15.34
CA VAL A 102 -62.76 -7.63 15.62
C VAL A 102 -63.33 -6.96 14.37
N ARG A 103 -62.74 -7.23 13.19
CA ARG A 103 -63.23 -6.74 11.90
C ARG A 103 -64.64 -7.25 11.59
N THR A 104 -64.89 -8.56 11.66
CA THR A 104 -66.23 -9.12 11.41
C THR A 104 -67.25 -8.61 12.44
N SER A 105 -66.82 -8.37 13.67
CA SER A 105 -67.69 -7.79 14.71
C SER A 105 -68.02 -6.31 14.40
N LEU A 106 -67.04 -5.54 13.92
CA LEU A 106 -67.24 -4.16 13.48
C LEU A 106 -68.09 -4.05 12.21
N GLU A 107 -67.93 -4.94 11.24
CA GLU A 107 -68.76 -5.00 10.02
C GLU A 107 -70.24 -5.26 10.37
N LYS A 108 -70.49 -6.13 11.36
CA LYS A 108 -71.84 -6.37 11.90
C LYS A 108 -72.40 -5.13 12.62
N LEU A 109 -71.58 -4.43 13.41
CA LEU A 109 -72.00 -3.21 14.11
C LEU A 109 -72.27 -2.04 13.16
N ASP A 110 -71.40 -1.82 12.17
CA ASP A 110 -71.58 -0.79 11.15
C ASP A 110 -72.85 -1.05 10.31
N GLY A 111 -73.18 -2.33 10.06
CA GLY A 111 -74.43 -2.75 9.43
C GLY A 111 -75.69 -2.50 10.26
N ILE A 112 -75.60 -2.61 11.60
CA ILE A 112 -76.70 -2.28 12.53
C ILE A 112 -76.90 -0.77 12.62
N CYS A 113 -75.82 0.03 12.58
CA CYS A 113 -75.85 1.49 12.67
C CYS A 113 -76.04 2.22 11.32
N GLN A 114 -76.35 1.50 10.22
CA GLN A 114 -76.60 2.04 8.87
C GLN A 114 -75.51 2.99 8.31
N ARG A 115 -74.23 2.79 8.65
CA ARG A 115 -73.12 3.62 8.12
C ARG A 115 -72.54 2.98 6.85
N ALA A 116 -72.47 3.77 5.76
CA ALA A 116 -71.96 3.32 4.46
C ALA A 116 -70.41 3.24 4.37
N ASP A 117 -69.68 3.88 5.29
CA ASP A 117 -68.23 4.07 5.20
C ASP A 117 -67.43 3.06 6.08
N HIS A 118 -67.54 1.76 5.79
CA HIS A 118 -66.75 0.71 6.47
C HIS A 118 -65.22 0.95 6.43
N GLY A 119 -64.72 1.68 5.43
CA GLY A 119 -63.31 2.02 5.29
C GLY A 119 -62.75 2.93 6.39
N LYS A 120 -63.56 3.85 6.94
CA LYS A 120 -63.12 4.76 8.02
C LYS A 120 -63.01 4.04 9.37
N SER A 121 -63.94 3.13 9.65
CA SER A 121 -63.90 2.26 10.82
C SER A 121 -62.66 1.37 10.81
N LEU A 122 -62.33 0.78 9.66
CA LEU A 122 -61.15 -0.07 9.49
C LEU A 122 -59.84 0.71 9.62
N ALA A 123 -59.76 1.93 9.07
CA ALA A 123 -58.61 2.81 9.26
C ALA A 123 -58.40 3.19 10.74
N LYS A 124 -59.48 3.50 11.47
CA LYS A 124 -59.43 3.81 12.91
C LYS A 124 -59.01 2.61 13.75
N LEU A 125 -59.49 1.41 13.41
CA LEU A 125 -59.03 0.17 14.06
C LEU A 125 -57.54 -0.05 13.82
N ASN A 126 -57.08 0.12 12.58
CA ASN A 126 -55.68 -0.04 12.25
C ASN A 126 -54.80 0.98 12.99
N GLU A 127 -55.23 2.23 13.14
CA GLU A 127 -54.53 3.25 13.92
C GLU A 127 -54.45 2.88 15.43
N LEU A 128 -55.54 2.37 16.00
CA LEU A 128 -55.58 1.88 17.38
C LEU A 128 -54.65 0.66 17.58
N LEU A 129 -54.66 -0.28 16.65
CA LEU A 129 -53.77 -1.45 16.67
C LEU A 129 -52.30 -1.01 16.60
N ARG A 130 -51.97 -0.11 15.67
CA ARG A 130 -50.62 0.44 15.48
C ARG A 130 -50.12 1.15 16.73
N SER A 131 -50.92 2.07 17.27
CA SER A 131 -50.55 2.85 18.46
C SER A 131 -50.39 1.98 19.70
N ALA A 132 -51.25 0.98 19.90
CA ALA A 132 -51.15 0.04 21.01
C ALA A 132 -49.91 -0.87 20.91
N LEU A 133 -49.61 -1.39 19.72
CA LEU A 133 -48.43 -2.24 19.53
C LEU A 133 -47.12 -1.45 19.64
N LEU A 134 -47.02 -0.28 19.00
CA LEU A 134 -45.80 0.53 19.01
C LEU A 134 -45.49 1.13 20.38
N SER A 135 -46.50 1.47 21.19
CA SER A 135 -46.28 1.98 22.55
C SER A 135 -45.75 0.92 23.53
N GLN A 136 -45.89 -0.37 23.21
CA GLN A 136 -45.48 -1.49 24.06
C GLN A 136 -44.29 -2.28 23.46
N LEU A 137 -43.56 -1.71 22.51
CA LEU A 137 -42.48 -2.39 21.78
C LEU A 137 -41.32 -2.85 22.70
N PRO A 138 -41.05 -4.17 22.81
CA PRO A 138 -39.90 -4.69 23.55
C PRO A 138 -38.57 -4.44 22.81
N THR A 139 -37.50 -4.15 23.56
CA THR A 139 -36.15 -3.89 23.02
C THR A 139 -35.56 -5.05 22.21
N HIS A 140 -35.94 -6.30 22.51
CA HIS A 140 -35.43 -7.51 21.85
C HIS A 140 -36.21 -7.91 20.59
N PHE A 141 -37.34 -7.26 20.31
CA PHE A 141 -38.20 -7.63 19.19
C PHE A 141 -37.50 -7.50 17.83
N ASN A 142 -36.65 -6.48 17.66
CA ASN A 142 -35.88 -6.28 16.43
C ASN A 142 -34.96 -7.47 16.09
N ASN A 143 -34.42 -8.18 17.09
CA ASN A 143 -33.58 -9.37 16.85
C ASN A 143 -34.41 -10.58 16.37
N VAL A 144 -35.66 -10.69 16.83
CA VAL A 144 -36.58 -11.75 16.41
C VAL A 144 -37.02 -11.51 14.97
N VAL A 145 -37.38 -10.27 14.65
CA VAL A 145 -37.73 -9.84 13.29
C VAL A 145 -36.53 -9.99 12.35
N TYR A 146 -35.32 -9.63 12.79
CA TYR A 146 -34.09 -9.88 12.04
C TYR A 146 -33.86 -11.36 11.75
N SER A 147 -34.08 -12.25 12.74
CA SER A 147 -33.93 -13.69 12.56
C SER A 147 -34.92 -14.25 11.54
N PHE A 148 -36.17 -13.77 11.57
CA PHE A 148 -37.20 -14.12 10.59
C PHE A 148 -36.80 -13.73 9.17
N TYR A 149 -36.41 -12.47 8.96
CA TYR A 149 -36.02 -12.00 7.62
C TYR A 149 -34.67 -12.57 7.16
N SER A 150 -33.76 -12.92 8.07
CA SER A 150 -32.49 -13.59 7.74
C SER A 150 -32.72 -14.99 7.17
N VAL A 151 -33.65 -15.75 7.74
CA VAL A 151 -34.08 -17.05 7.19
C VAL A 151 -34.78 -16.83 5.84
N SER A 152 -35.67 -15.84 5.74
CA SER A 152 -36.34 -15.49 4.48
C SER A 152 -35.36 -15.18 3.35
N PHE A 153 -34.36 -14.33 3.61
CA PHE A 153 -33.35 -13.98 2.61
C PHE A 153 -32.50 -15.18 2.20
N ARG A 154 -32.10 -16.05 3.14
CA ARG A 154 -31.33 -17.29 2.84
C ARG A 154 -32.12 -18.27 1.98
N VAL A 155 -33.40 -18.47 2.29
CA VAL A 155 -34.30 -19.34 1.52
C VAL A 155 -34.50 -18.78 0.12
N PHE A 156 -34.73 -17.48 -0.01
CA PHE A 156 -34.87 -16.81 -1.30
C PHE A 156 -33.58 -16.88 -2.12
N PHE A 157 -32.43 -16.58 -1.52
CA PHE A 157 -31.12 -16.61 -2.18
C PHE A 157 -30.80 -18.00 -2.74
N ASN A 158 -31.05 -19.06 -1.97
CA ASN A 158 -30.80 -20.44 -2.42
C ASN A 158 -31.71 -20.84 -3.61
N LEU A 159 -32.99 -20.42 -3.59
CA LEU A 159 -33.94 -20.70 -4.68
C LEU A 159 -33.60 -19.89 -5.95
N HIS A 160 -33.14 -18.65 -5.81
CA HIS A 160 -32.69 -17.85 -6.97
C HIS A 160 -31.39 -18.40 -7.56
N GLN A 161 -30.43 -18.84 -6.74
CA GLN A 161 -29.17 -19.42 -7.20
C GLN A 161 -29.38 -20.74 -7.98
N SER A 162 -30.33 -21.58 -7.55
CA SER A 162 -30.73 -22.78 -8.30
C SER A 162 -31.46 -22.48 -9.62
N THR A 163 -32.00 -21.27 -9.80
CA THR A 163 -32.75 -20.89 -11.00
C THR A 163 -31.88 -20.12 -12.00
N SER A 164 -30.87 -19.37 -11.54
CA SER A 164 -30.02 -18.54 -12.41
C SER A 164 -28.78 -19.27 -12.96
N MET A 165 -28.32 -20.35 -12.32
CA MET A 165 -27.14 -21.12 -12.75
C MET A 165 -27.57 -22.50 -13.26
N GLY A 166 -28.07 -22.53 -14.50
CA GLY A 166 -28.29 -23.76 -15.26
C GLY A 166 -27.00 -24.34 -15.89
N GLN A 167 -25.82 -23.83 -15.54
CA GLN A 167 -24.53 -24.34 -16.03
C GLN A 167 -23.50 -24.36 -14.89
N ASP A 168 -22.83 -25.51 -14.78
CA ASP A 168 -21.62 -25.81 -14.02
C ASP A 168 -21.76 -25.97 -12.50
N ASN A 169 -22.42 -27.05 -12.07
CA ASN A 169 -22.17 -27.72 -10.79
C ASN A 169 -21.90 -29.22 -11.05
N GLU A 170 -20.94 -29.54 -11.92
CA GLU A 170 -20.46 -30.93 -12.06
C GLU A 170 -19.31 -31.28 -11.09
N ASP A 171 -18.82 -30.33 -10.27
CA ASP A 171 -17.63 -30.54 -9.42
C ASP A 171 -17.85 -30.42 -7.90
N LEU A 172 -19.07 -30.57 -7.37
CA LEU A 172 -19.32 -30.51 -5.91
C LEU A 172 -20.30 -31.56 -5.36
N ASP A 173 -20.39 -32.73 -5.97
CA ASP A 173 -21.21 -33.86 -5.47
C ASP A 173 -20.52 -34.73 -4.39
N GLU A 174 -19.35 -34.34 -3.89
CA GLU A 174 -18.67 -35.03 -2.78
C GLU A 174 -18.55 -34.14 -1.52
N SER A 175 -19.67 -33.88 -0.86
CA SER A 175 -19.73 -33.74 0.59
C SER A 175 -21.17 -33.53 1.02
N GLY A 176 -21.64 -34.28 2.01
CA GLY A 176 -22.98 -34.15 2.61
C GLY A 176 -23.21 -32.80 3.31
N MET A 177 -23.19 -31.71 2.53
CA MET A 177 -23.47 -30.37 3.00
C MET A 177 -24.99 -30.18 3.13
N PRO A 178 -25.48 -29.63 4.26
CA PRO A 178 -26.88 -29.29 4.40
C PRO A 178 -27.29 -28.16 3.44
N CYS A 179 -28.57 -28.12 3.09
CA CYS A 179 -29.15 -27.09 2.24
C CYS A 179 -28.82 -25.68 2.78
N LYS A 180 -28.14 -24.85 1.99
CA LYS A 180 -27.71 -23.49 2.37
C LYS A 180 -28.86 -22.54 2.76
N GLY A 181 -30.11 -22.87 2.39
CA GLY A 181 -31.32 -22.13 2.73
C GLY A 181 -31.99 -22.58 4.03
N CYS A 182 -32.41 -23.85 4.12
CA CYS A 182 -33.17 -24.39 5.25
C CYS A 182 -32.34 -25.23 6.25
N ASN A 183 -31.04 -25.43 5.98
CA ASN A 183 -30.08 -26.22 6.76
C ASN A 183 -30.51 -27.66 7.06
N GLN A 184 -31.41 -28.22 6.25
CA GLN A 184 -31.76 -29.64 6.27
C GLN A 184 -30.95 -30.40 5.21
N GLU A 185 -30.85 -31.73 5.34
CA GLU A 185 -30.27 -32.60 4.30
C GLU A 185 -30.88 -32.27 2.93
N LEU A 186 -30.09 -32.32 1.84
CA LEU A 186 -30.54 -31.99 0.48
C LEU A 186 -31.82 -32.75 0.09
N GLU A 187 -31.99 -33.99 0.57
CA GLU A 187 -33.17 -34.84 0.35
C GLU A 187 -34.45 -34.38 1.08
N LYS A 188 -34.33 -33.52 2.10
CA LYS A 188 -35.46 -33.01 2.91
C LYS A 188 -35.55 -31.48 2.86
N CYS A 189 -35.22 -30.87 1.72
CA CYS A 189 -35.27 -29.41 1.59
C CYS A 189 -36.70 -28.87 1.76
N GLN A 190 -36.91 -27.98 2.75
CA GLN A 190 -38.19 -27.30 3.02
C GLN A 190 -38.23 -25.84 2.54
N CYS A 191 -37.33 -25.43 1.63
CA CYS A 191 -37.24 -24.03 1.19
C CYS A 191 -38.52 -23.51 0.54
N GLN A 192 -39.24 -24.33 -0.23
CA GLN A 192 -40.48 -23.91 -0.89
C GLN A 192 -41.65 -23.73 0.08
N SER A 193 -41.80 -24.64 1.06
CA SER A 193 -42.83 -24.52 2.10
C SER A 193 -42.54 -23.35 3.04
N LEU A 194 -41.27 -23.11 3.38
CA LEU A 194 -40.86 -21.95 4.15
C LEU A 194 -41.17 -20.64 3.42
N LEU A 195 -40.87 -20.55 2.12
CA LEU A 195 -41.19 -19.37 1.33
C LEU A 195 -42.70 -19.08 1.31
N GLN A 196 -43.53 -20.12 1.17
CA GLN A 196 -44.99 -19.98 1.25
C GLN A 196 -45.45 -19.45 2.61
N THR A 197 -44.94 -20.02 3.71
CA THR A 197 -45.27 -19.53 5.07
C THR A 197 -44.80 -18.09 5.31
N ILE A 198 -43.66 -17.69 4.74
CA ILE A 198 -43.14 -16.32 4.81
C ILE A 198 -44.03 -15.37 4.04
N ASN A 199 -44.44 -15.73 2.82
CA ASN A 199 -45.36 -14.94 2.01
C ASN A 199 -46.73 -14.79 2.71
N GLU A 200 -47.26 -15.85 3.31
CA GLU A 200 -48.49 -15.78 4.12
C GLU A 200 -48.38 -14.79 5.29
N VAL A 201 -47.24 -14.80 5.99
CA VAL A 201 -47.00 -13.91 7.13
C VAL A 201 -46.80 -12.47 6.68
N ASN A 202 -46.03 -12.25 5.60
CA ASN A 202 -45.86 -10.92 5.01
C ASN A 202 -47.20 -10.37 4.51
N GLN A 203 -48.03 -11.18 3.86
CA GLN A 203 -49.37 -10.78 3.42
C GLN A 203 -50.23 -10.32 4.60
N LYS A 204 -50.25 -11.10 5.69
CA LYS A 204 -50.97 -10.71 6.92
C LYS A 204 -50.43 -9.42 7.54
N LEU A 205 -49.12 -9.18 7.50
CA LEU A 205 -48.51 -7.95 8.01
C LEU A 205 -48.80 -6.73 7.13
N VAL A 206 -48.93 -6.93 5.81
CA VAL A 206 -49.37 -5.89 4.86
C VAL A 206 -50.84 -5.56 5.07
N ASP A 207 -51.69 -6.58 5.23
CA ASP A 207 -53.13 -6.39 5.47
C ASP A 207 -53.42 -5.67 6.79
N LEU A 208 -52.50 -5.78 7.77
CA LEU A 208 -52.53 -5.03 9.03
C LEU A 208 -51.83 -3.66 8.96
N GLU A 209 -51.20 -3.31 7.83
CA GLU A 209 -50.37 -2.11 7.65
C GLU A 209 -49.29 -1.93 8.74
N LEU A 210 -48.74 -3.05 9.22
CA LEU A 210 -47.71 -3.09 10.26
C LEU A 210 -46.30 -3.40 9.72
N LEU A 211 -46.21 -3.86 8.46
CA LEU A 211 -44.95 -4.29 7.84
C LEU A 211 -43.89 -3.19 7.86
N ASP A 212 -44.18 -2.01 7.34
CA ASP A 212 -43.19 -0.93 7.19
C ASP A 212 -42.58 -0.48 8.51
N ARG A 213 -43.40 -0.41 9.57
CA ARG A 213 -42.98 0.11 10.89
C ARG A 213 -42.28 -0.94 11.76
N LEU A 214 -42.69 -2.20 11.67
CA LEU A 214 -42.11 -3.28 12.48
C LEU A 214 -40.90 -3.95 11.80
N ALA A 215 -40.94 -4.11 10.48
CA ALA A 215 -39.91 -4.83 9.72
C ALA A 215 -38.86 -3.91 9.08
N GLY A 216 -39.21 -2.66 8.73
CA GLY A 216 -38.36 -1.80 7.91
C GLY A 216 -36.95 -1.58 8.45
N GLN A 217 -36.78 -1.33 9.76
CA GLN A 217 -35.46 -1.12 10.37
C GLN A 217 -34.62 -2.42 10.35
N SER A 218 -35.22 -3.53 10.74
CA SER A 218 -34.56 -4.84 10.81
C SER A 218 -34.19 -5.36 9.42
N MET A 219 -35.05 -5.15 8.42
CA MET A 219 -34.80 -5.47 7.01
C MET A 219 -33.67 -4.62 6.44
N THR A 220 -33.69 -3.31 6.67
CA THR A 220 -32.62 -2.41 6.20
C THR A 220 -31.27 -2.83 6.77
N PHE A 221 -31.21 -3.12 8.07
CA PHE A 221 -29.99 -3.60 8.73
C PHE A 221 -29.52 -4.96 8.18
N LEU A 222 -30.44 -5.90 7.95
CA LEU A 222 -30.13 -7.20 7.35
C LEU A 222 -29.55 -7.05 5.94
N VAL A 223 -30.19 -6.26 5.08
CA VAL A 223 -29.72 -6.00 3.72
C VAL A 223 -28.33 -5.35 3.75
N GLN A 224 -28.13 -4.34 4.60
CA GLN A 224 -26.84 -3.68 4.79
C GLN A 224 -25.73 -4.64 5.26
N GLN A 225 -26.04 -5.59 6.14
CA GLN A 225 -25.10 -6.61 6.59
C GLN A 225 -24.79 -7.64 5.49
N ARG A 226 -25.81 -8.11 4.76
CA ARG A 226 -25.66 -9.07 3.66
C ARG A 226 -24.86 -8.48 2.51
N ILE A 227 -25.07 -7.21 2.17
CA ILE A 227 -24.26 -6.50 1.19
C ILE A 227 -22.78 -6.50 1.63
N LYS A 228 -22.51 -6.17 2.91
CA LYS A 228 -21.13 -6.19 3.44
C LYS A 228 -20.49 -7.57 3.39
N GLU A 229 -21.21 -8.63 3.78
CA GLU A 229 -20.74 -10.01 3.73
C GLU A 229 -20.49 -10.47 2.28
N HIS A 230 -21.40 -10.15 1.36
CA HIS A 230 -21.26 -10.50 -0.04
C HIS A 230 -20.07 -9.78 -0.69
N ILE A 231 -19.89 -8.48 -0.42
CA ILE A 231 -18.72 -7.72 -0.87
C ILE A 231 -17.43 -8.34 -0.32
N LYS A 232 -17.38 -8.70 0.97
CA LYS A 232 -16.20 -9.35 1.54
C LYS A 232 -15.88 -10.69 0.86
N ASN A 233 -16.87 -11.52 0.60
CA ASN A 233 -16.64 -12.83 -0.02
C ASN A 233 -16.24 -12.73 -1.49
N THR A 234 -16.81 -11.76 -2.23
CA THR A 234 -16.55 -11.61 -3.67
C THR A 234 -15.28 -10.80 -3.96
N CYS A 235 -14.95 -9.80 -3.13
CA CYS A 235 -13.89 -8.84 -3.40
C CYS A 235 -12.59 -9.07 -2.62
N HIS A 236 -12.53 -10.07 -1.73
CA HIS A 236 -11.29 -10.34 -0.98
C HIS A 236 -10.28 -11.10 -1.84
N GLY A 237 -9.12 -10.47 -2.10
CA GLY A 237 -7.97 -11.12 -2.74
C GLY A 237 -8.07 -11.37 -4.25
N ILE A 238 -9.13 -10.90 -4.93
CA ILE A 238 -9.28 -11.04 -6.39
C ILE A 238 -9.40 -9.65 -7.01
N PHE A 239 -8.32 -9.16 -7.63
CA PHE A 239 -8.24 -7.80 -8.19
C PHE A 239 -8.25 -7.76 -9.72
N ASP A 240 -8.13 -8.92 -10.38
CA ASP A 240 -7.97 -9.04 -11.84
C ASP A 240 -9.26 -8.80 -12.64
N ARG A 241 -10.40 -8.63 -11.96
CA ARG A 241 -11.73 -8.50 -12.60
C ARG A 241 -12.52 -7.35 -12.00
N SER A 242 -13.29 -6.67 -12.85
CA SER A 242 -14.29 -5.69 -12.39
C SER A 242 -15.44 -6.43 -11.71
N HIS A 243 -15.65 -6.11 -10.44
CA HIS A 243 -16.71 -6.72 -9.61
C HIS A 243 -17.91 -5.80 -9.46
N LEU A 244 -17.76 -4.51 -9.79
CA LEU A 244 -18.80 -3.52 -9.58
C LEU A 244 -20.09 -3.84 -10.35
N LYS A 245 -19.97 -4.25 -11.62
CA LYS A 245 -21.13 -4.64 -12.44
C LYS A 245 -21.86 -5.85 -11.85
N ASN A 246 -21.12 -6.86 -11.39
CA ASN A 246 -21.69 -8.07 -10.80
C ASN A 246 -22.39 -7.78 -9.46
N LEU A 247 -21.85 -6.86 -8.67
CA LEU A 247 -22.49 -6.42 -7.42
C LEU A 247 -23.78 -5.64 -7.68
N LEU A 248 -23.82 -4.82 -8.74
CA LEU A 248 -25.01 -4.07 -9.13
C LEU A 248 -26.10 -5.00 -9.70
N THR A 249 -25.74 -5.96 -10.55
CA THR A 249 -26.70 -6.97 -11.04
C THR A 249 -27.21 -7.83 -9.90
N TRP A 250 -26.34 -8.28 -8.99
CA TRP A 250 -26.76 -9.02 -7.79
C TRP A 250 -27.70 -8.20 -6.90
N LEU A 251 -27.44 -6.90 -6.73
CA LEU A 251 -28.33 -6.03 -5.97
C LEU A 251 -29.71 -5.98 -6.63
N GLU A 252 -29.79 -5.85 -7.95
CA GLU A 252 -31.05 -5.81 -8.69
C GLU A 252 -31.79 -7.16 -8.67
N ASP A 253 -31.11 -8.24 -9.05
CA ASP A 253 -31.72 -9.56 -9.26
C ASP A 253 -32.05 -10.30 -7.95
N VAL A 254 -31.30 -10.02 -6.88
CA VAL A 254 -31.47 -10.73 -5.60
C VAL A 254 -32.10 -9.82 -4.57
N VAL A 255 -31.48 -8.68 -4.26
CA VAL A 255 -31.89 -7.86 -3.11
C VAL A 255 -33.17 -7.08 -3.43
N ILE A 256 -33.24 -6.44 -4.60
CA ILE A 256 -34.42 -5.68 -5.01
C ILE A 256 -35.58 -6.62 -5.31
N CYS A 257 -35.36 -7.74 -6.03
CA CYS A 257 -36.40 -8.75 -6.24
C CYS A 257 -36.93 -9.34 -4.92
N TRP A 258 -36.05 -9.61 -3.94
CA TRP A 258 -36.49 -10.07 -2.61
C TRP A 258 -37.33 -9.00 -1.90
N LEU A 259 -36.90 -7.74 -1.91
CA LEU A 259 -37.66 -6.65 -1.31
C LEU A 259 -39.01 -6.45 -2.01
N MET A 260 -39.06 -6.55 -3.34
CA MET A 260 -40.32 -6.56 -4.09
C MET A 260 -41.23 -7.71 -3.67
N GLN A 261 -40.69 -8.91 -3.47
CA GLN A 261 -41.50 -10.05 -3.00
C GLN A 261 -42.03 -9.82 -1.57
N VAL A 262 -41.26 -9.18 -0.69
CA VAL A 262 -41.69 -8.89 0.69
C VAL A 262 -42.76 -7.79 0.74
N PHE A 263 -42.66 -6.76 -0.10
CA PHE A 263 -43.58 -5.62 -0.10
C PHE A 263 -44.78 -5.76 -1.06
N HIS A 264 -44.70 -6.58 -2.12
CA HIS A 264 -45.75 -6.76 -3.14
C HIS A 264 -46.41 -8.15 -3.10
N SER A 265 -46.71 -8.69 -1.93
CA SER A 265 -47.41 -9.98 -1.79
C SER A 265 -48.87 -10.01 -2.33
N LYS A 266 -49.35 -8.94 -2.99
CA LYS A 266 -50.59 -8.97 -3.78
C LYS A 266 -50.29 -9.31 -5.24
N VAL A 267 -50.01 -10.59 -5.52
CA VAL A 267 -50.23 -11.15 -6.86
C VAL A 267 -51.46 -12.05 -6.76
N SER A 268 -52.64 -11.44 -6.81
CA SER A 268 -53.86 -12.16 -7.18
C SER A 268 -53.78 -12.45 -8.67
N ALA A 269 -53.90 -13.72 -9.03
CA ALA A 269 -53.93 -14.22 -10.41
C ALA A 269 -55.26 -13.86 -11.10
N ASP A 270 -55.50 -12.57 -11.37
CA ASP A 270 -56.58 -12.12 -12.25
C ASP A 270 -56.04 -11.11 -13.27
N PRO A 271 -55.93 -11.47 -14.56
CA PRO A 271 -55.37 -10.61 -15.61
C PRO A 271 -56.23 -9.39 -16.00
N ASP A 272 -57.48 -9.29 -15.54
CA ASP A 272 -58.48 -8.37 -16.11
C ASP A 272 -58.90 -7.18 -15.21
N ALA A 273 -58.23 -6.93 -14.07
CA ALA A 273 -58.50 -5.75 -13.26
C ALA A 273 -57.79 -4.50 -13.81
N MET A 274 -58.29 -3.97 -14.94
CA MET A 274 -57.81 -2.75 -15.58
C MET A 274 -58.17 -1.50 -14.74
N HIS A 275 -57.14 -0.73 -14.37
CA HIS A 275 -57.14 0.65 -13.86
C HIS A 275 -57.71 0.94 -12.45
N THR A 276 -56.83 0.91 -11.45
CA THR A 276 -56.81 1.94 -10.39
C THR A 276 -55.37 2.34 -10.04
N ASP A 277 -55.16 3.63 -9.91
CA ASP A 277 -53.90 4.42 -9.93
C ASP A 277 -52.96 4.23 -8.71
N ASP A 278 -53.07 3.12 -7.97
CA ASP A 278 -52.40 2.94 -6.65
C ASP A 278 -51.08 2.16 -6.73
N GLY A 279 -50.69 1.69 -7.93
CA GLY A 279 -49.40 1.01 -8.16
C GLY A 279 -48.18 1.94 -8.21
N SER A 280 -48.37 3.24 -8.43
CA SER A 280 -47.31 4.23 -8.67
C SER A 280 -46.51 4.62 -7.41
N LYS A 281 -47.17 4.70 -6.25
CA LYS A 281 -46.51 5.11 -4.99
C LYS A 281 -45.57 4.04 -4.43
N SER A 282 -45.93 2.76 -4.55
CA SER A 282 -45.10 1.65 -4.07
C SER A 282 -43.85 1.45 -4.94
N THR A 283 -43.97 1.67 -6.26
CA THR A 283 -42.82 1.66 -7.18
C THR A 283 -41.85 2.81 -6.90
N ASP A 284 -42.35 4.00 -6.55
CA ASP A 284 -41.50 5.14 -6.21
C ASP A 284 -40.71 4.94 -4.91
N VAL A 285 -41.32 4.31 -3.89
CA VAL A 285 -40.64 3.97 -2.63
C VAL A 285 -39.52 2.95 -2.89
N ILE A 286 -39.79 1.92 -3.69
CA ILE A 286 -38.79 0.90 -4.06
C ILE A 286 -37.66 1.52 -4.89
N GLN A 287 -37.98 2.43 -5.81
CA GLN A 287 -36.98 3.14 -6.61
C GLN A 287 -36.11 4.06 -5.73
N SER A 288 -36.70 4.75 -4.75
CA SER A 288 -35.94 5.56 -3.79
C SER A 288 -35.02 4.70 -2.90
N LEU A 289 -35.47 3.50 -2.53
CA LEU A 289 -34.68 2.54 -1.76
C LEU A 289 -33.55 1.96 -2.62
N LYS A 290 -33.83 1.65 -3.89
CA LYS A 290 -32.83 1.19 -4.87
C LYS A 290 -31.68 2.19 -4.95
N VAL A 291 -31.96 3.48 -5.13
CA VAL A 291 -30.92 4.52 -5.18
C VAL A 291 -30.08 4.55 -3.89
N LYS A 292 -30.71 4.48 -2.71
CA LYS A 292 -30.01 4.46 -1.42
C LYS A 292 -29.12 3.22 -1.25
N LEU A 293 -29.62 2.04 -1.65
CA LEU A 293 -28.88 0.79 -1.57
C LEU A 293 -27.72 0.76 -2.57
N THR A 294 -27.92 1.29 -3.78
CA THR A 294 -26.84 1.44 -4.77
C THR A 294 -25.73 2.35 -4.25
N PHE A 295 -26.06 3.49 -3.62
CA PHE A 295 -25.07 4.35 -2.96
C PHE A 295 -24.34 3.62 -1.83
N TYR A 296 -25.07 2.85 -1.02
CA TYR A 296 -24.49 2.04 0.05
C TYR A 296 -23.55 0.94 -0.48
N VAL A 297 -23.85 0.32 -1.62
CA VAL A 297 -22.94 -0.62 -2.29
C VAL A 297 -21.66 0.09 -2.72
N TYR A 298 -21.76 1.23 -3.41
CA TYR A 298 -20.59 2.03 -3.80
C TYR A 298 -19.73 2.41 -2.59
N GLU A 299 -20.35 2.83 -1.49
CA GLU A 299 -19.65 3.22 -0.26
C GLU A 299 -18.89 2.04 0.35
N ASN A 300 -19.55 0.90 0.55
CA ASN A 300 -18.93 -0.26 1.20
C ASN A 300 -17.91 -0.96 0.30
N TYR A 301 -18.16 -0.99 -1.01
CA TYR A 301 -17.19 -1.49 -1.97
C TYR A 301 -15.92 -0.62 -1.95
N ALA A 302 -16.07 0.71 -2.05
CA ALA A 302 -14.93 1.62 -1.97
C ALA A 302 -14.15 1.41 -0.66
N LEU A 303 -14.81 1.34 0.50
CA LEU A 303 -14.15 1.08 1.78
C LEU A 303 -13.38 -0.24 1.80
N SER A 304 -13.97 -1.32 1.28
CA SER A 304 -13.33 -2.65 1.21
C SER A 304 -12.11 -2.67 0.30
N VAL A 305 -12.15 -1.92 -0.81
CA VAL A 305 -11.01 -1.77 -1.73
C VAL A 305 -9.92 -0.91 -1.09
N ILE A 306 -10.28 0.16 -0.38
CA ILE A 306 -9.34 1.05 0.32
C ILE A 306 -8.56 0.29 1.40
N ASP A 307 -9.23 -0.57 2.17
CA ASP A 307 -8.57 -1.38 3.21
C ASP A 307 -7.56 -2.37 2.62
N GLN A 308 -7.79 -2.84 1.38
CA GLN A 308 -6.92 -3.77 0.66
C GLN A 308 -5.98 -3.08 -0.34
N PHE A 309 -5.99 -1.74 -0.40
CA PHE A 309 -5.32 -0.99 -1.46
C PHE A 309 -3.80 -1.23 -1.50
N PHE A 310 -3.20 -1.58 -0.35
CA PHE A 310 -1.79 -1.98 -0.31
C PHE A 310 -1.49 -3.23 -1.13
N SER A 311 -2.36 -4.25 -1.05
CA SER A 311 -2.21 -5.46 -1.87
C SER A 311 -2.45 -5.15 -3.35
N ILE A 312 -3.44 -4.29 -3.64
CA ILE A 312 -3.70 -3.80 -5.00
C ILE A 312 -2.48 -3.09 -5.60
N ILE A 313 -1.72 -2.34 -4.79
CA ILE A 313 -0.48 -1.70 -5.25
C ILE A 313 0.58 -2.74 -5.62
N ILE A 314 0.72 -3.81 -4.85
CA ILE A 314 1.72 -4.87 -5.10
C ILE A 314 1.38 -5.67 -6.36
N ASP A 315 0.10 -5.97 -6.56
CA ASP A 315 -0.38 -6.77 -7.70
C ASP A 315 -0.54 -5.94 -9.00
N PHE A 316 -0.07 -4.69 -9.02
CA PHE A 316 -0.07 -3.87 -10.23
C PHE A 316 0.94 -4.44 -11.25
N PRO A 317 0.58 -4.65 -12.53
CA PRO A 317 -0.54 -4.06 -13.29
C PRO A 317 -1.82 -4.90 -13.38
N ASP A 318 -1.85 -6.13 -12.87
CA ASP A 318 -3.00 -7.03 -13.02
C ASP A 318 -4.24 -6.48 -12.27
N SER A 319 -4.02 -5.65 -11.24
CA SER A 319 -5.04 -5.01 -10.42
C SER A 319 -5.74 -3.76 -11.03
N ILE A 320 -5.44 -3.38 -12.29
CA ILE A 320 -6.05 -2.23 -12.98
C ILE A 320 -7.60 -2.19 -12.90
N PRO A 321 -8.34 -3.29 -13.14
CA PRO A 321 -9.80 -3.28 -13.09
C PRO A 321 -10.37 -2.87 -11.73
N ALA A 322 -9.71 -3.24 -10.62
CA ALA A 322 -10.11 -2.83 -9.28
C ALA A 322 -9.93 -1.31 -9.06
N ILE A 323 -8.90 -0.72 -9.68
CA ILE A 323 -8.64 0.72 -9.61
C ILE A 323 -9.66 1.49 -10.47
N GLU A 324 -10.03 0.98 -11.64
CA GLU A 324 -11.11 1.55 -12.47
C GLU A 324 -12.46 1.56 -11.72
N ASP A 325 -12.81 0.44 -11.08
CA ASP A 325 -14.03 0.34 -10.27
C ASP A 325 -14.00 1.34 -9.09
N LEU A 326 -12.85 1.51 -8.42
CA LEU A 326 -12.68 2.51 -7.37
C LEU A 326 -12.84 3.94 -7.90
N LYS A 327 -12.31 4.24 -9.10
CA LYS A 327 -12.44 5.54 -9.75
C LYS A 327 -13.91 5.90 -10.00
N ILE A 328 -14.71 4.95 -10.50
CA ILE A 328 -16.16 5.12 -10.67
C ILE A 328 -16.83 5.42 -9.32
N CYS A 329 -16.43 4.71 -8.25
CA CYS A 329 -16.96 4.96 -6.91
C CYS A 329 -16.58 6.36 -6.39
N MET A 330 -15.37 6.85 -6.66
CA MET A 330 -14.92 8.19 -6.26
C MET A 330 -15.65 9.33 -6.97
N GLU A 331 -16.11 9.13 -8.21
CA GLU A 331 -16.94 10.12 -8.90
C GLU A 331 -18.31 10.28 -8.23
N LYS A 332 -18.81 9.22 -7.58
CA LYS A 332 -20.11 9.21 -6.90
C LYS A 332 -20.01 9.57 -5.42
N ILE A 333 -18.85 9.34 -4.77
CA ILE A 333 -18.67 9.50 -3.32
C ILE A 333 -17.38 10.24 -2.97
N ASN A 334 -17.47 11.24 -2.08
CA ASN A 334 -16.33 11.97 -1.57
C ASN A 334 -15.59 11.21 -0.44
N LEU A 335 -14.82 10.17 -0.78
CA LEU A 335 -14.01 9.38 0.18
C LEU A 335 -12.51 9.72 0.20
N ARG A 336 -12.08 10.76 -0.53
CA ARG A 336 -10.66 11.12 -0.71
C ARG A 336 -9.85 11.21 0.58
N ARG A 337 -10.39 11.85 1.63
CA ARG A 337 -9.71 12.00 2.93
C ARG A 337 -9.49 10.64 3.63
N GLN A 338 -10.45 9.74 3.52
CA GLN A 338 -10.37 8.42 4.13
C GLN A 338 -9.33 7.57 3.41
N ILE A 339 -9.28 7.63 2.07
CA ILE A 339 -8.22 6.98 1.27
C ILE A 339 -6.85 7.43 1.75
N ILE A 340 -6.61 8.74 1.82
CA ILE A 340 -5.31 9.29 2.22
C ILE A 340 -4.91 8.82 3.62
N ASN A 341 -5.82 8.87 4.59
CA ASN A 341 -5.52 8.46 5.96
C ASN A 341 -5.26 6.95 6.09
N THR A 342 -6.10 6.11 5.49
CA THR A 342 -5.96 4.65 5.55
C THR A 342 -4.69 4.21 4.83
N LEU A 343 -4.44 4.76 3.64
CA LEU A 343 -3.29 4.39 2.82
C LEU A 343 -1.99 4.88 3.45
N LYS A 344 -1.95 6.12 3.99
CA LYS A 344 -0.81 6.61 4.77
C LYS A 344 -0.50 5.70 5.97
N SER A 345 -1.52 5.34 6.75
CA SER A 345 -1.37 4.44 7.90
C SER A 345 -0.88 3.05 7.50
N SER A 346 -1.35 2.53 6.36
CA SER A 346 -0.95 1.22 5.82
C SER A 346 0.51 1.21 5.34
N LEU A 347 0.94 2.25 4.63
CA LEU A 347 2.34 2.41 4.20
C LEU A 347 3.29 2.58 5.37
N GLU A 348 2.91 3.39 6.37
CA GLU A 348 3.70 3.58 7.59
C GLU A 348 3.86 2.28 8.38
N ALA A 349 2.81 1.46 8.47
CA ALA A 349 2.86 0.20 9.19
C ALA A 349 3.64 -0.91 8.47
N ARG A 350 3.63 -0.95 7.13
CA ARG A 350 4.15 -2.09 6.35
C ARG A 350 5.46 -1.84 5.60
N ILE A 351 5.74 -0.62 5.16
CA ILE A 351 6.94 -0.30 4.34
C ILE A 351 7.95 0.54 5.13
N LEU A 352 7.48 1.45 5.98
CA LEU A 352 8.33 2.47 6.63
C LEU A 352 8.93 2.00 7.96
N HIS A 353 9.39 0.75 8.02
CA HIS A 353 10.09 0.23 9.20
C HIS A 353 11.54 -0.17 8.90
N PRO A 354 12.48 -0.03 9.86
CA PRO A 354 13.91 -0.28 9.63
C PRO A 354 14.27 -1.69 9.13
N GLY A 355 13.39 -2.68 9.32
CA GLY A 355 13.60 -4.04 8.84
C GLY A 355 13.40 -4.26 7.33
N VAL A 356 12.88 -3.28 6.58
CA VAL A 356 12.73 -3.40 5.11
C VAL A 356 13.98 -2.92 4.39
N ASN A 357 14.41 -3.66 3.37
CA ASN A 357 15.50 -3.25 2.48
C ASN A 357 15.09 -2.00 1.69
N THR A 358 16.02 -1.07 1.53
CA THR A 358 15.84 0.17 0.76
C THR A 358 15.37 -0.09 -0.68
N MET A 359 15.81 -1.19 -1.30
CA MET A 359 15.36 -1.58 -2.64
C MET A 359 13.85 -1.90 -2.68
N ASP A 360 13.33 -2.64 -1.70
CA ASP A 360 11.92 -3.02 -1.63
C ASP A 360 11.01 -1.80 -1.34
N ILE A 361 11.53 -0.83 -0.59
CA ILE A 361 10.82 0.45 -0.37
C ILE A 361 10.71 1.22 -1.68
N LEU A 362 11.78 1.22 -2.50
CA LEU A 362 11.78 1.90 -3.81
C LEU A 362 10.85 1.21 -4.81
N THR A 363 10.83 -0.13 -4.88
CA THR A 363 9.91 -0.85 -5.76
C THR A 363 8.46 -0.62 -5.33
N GLY A 364 8.16 -0.69 -4.03
CA GLY A 364 6.85 -0.35 -3.48
C GLY A 364 6.45 1.11 -3.75
N TYR A 365 7.39 2.05 -3.70
CA TYR A 365 7.16 3.46 -4.05
C TYR A 365 6.80 3.64 -5.52
N VAL A 366 7.49 2.96 -6.43
CA VAL A 366 7.24 3.02 -7.88
C VAL A 366 5.89 2.38 -8.23
N ALA A 367 5.59 1.22 -7.65
CA ALA A 367 4.29 0.58 -7.79
C ALA A 367 3.16 1.48 -7.26
N ALA A 368 3.35 2.11 -6.10
CA ALA A 368 2.39 3.06 -5.53
C ALA A 368 2.18 4.28 -6.43
N ILE A 369 3.26 4.81 -7.03
CA ILE A 369 3.16 5.89 -8.02
C ILE A 369 2.30 5.46 -9.21
N LYS A 370 2.58 4.30 -9.80
CA LYS A 370 1.86 3.80 -10.98
C LYS A 370 0.38 3.59 -10.68
N ALA A 371 0.05 2.90 -9.57
CA ALA A 371 -1.32 2.63 -9.16
C ALA A 371 -2.11 3.90 -8.78
N ILE A 372 -1.53 4.81 -7.98
CA ILE A 372 -2.22 6.03 -7.54
C ILE A 372 -2.38 7.03 -8.69
N ARG A 373 -1.42 7.11 -9.62
CA ARG A 373 -1.54 7.94 -10.83
C ARG A 373 -2.69 7.47 -11.73
N TYR A 374 -2.91 6.16 -11.79
CA TYR A 374 -4.04 5.60 -12.51
C TYR A 374 -5.38 5.92 -11.83
N LEU A 375 -5.41 5.92 -10.49
CA LEU A 375 -6.59 6.30 -9.69
C LEU A 375 -6.96 7.79 -9.81
N ASP A 376 -5.97 8.68 -9.70
CA ASP A 376 -6.18 10.12 -9.67
C ASP A 376 -5.20 10.86 -10.60
N SER A 377 -5.72 11.32 -11.74
CA SER A 377 -4.98 12.13 -12.71
C SER A 377 -4.61 13.52 -12.18
N SER A 378 -5.17 13.97 -11.06
CA SER A 378 -4.88 15.29 -10.50
C SER A 378 -3.55 15.37 -9.75
N GLY A 379 -2.98 14.22 -9.36
CA GLY A 379 -1.68 14.10 -8.67
C GLY A 379 -1.69 14.47 -7.18
N VAL A 380 -2.80 14.94 -6.64
CA VAL A 380 -2.85 15.48 -5.26
C VAL A 380 -2.83 14.37 -4.21
N ILE A 381 -3.56 13.27 -4.45
CA ILE A 381 -3.53 12.10 -3.57
C ILE A 381 -2.11 11.52 -3.53
N LEU A 382 -1.43 11.44 -4.67
CA LEU A 382 -0.07 10.94 -4.77
C LEU A 382 0.89 11.75 -3.89
N GLU A 383 0.88 13.08 -3.98
CA GLU A 383 1.82 13.91 -3.23
C GLU A 383 1.62 13.81 -1.71
N THR A 384 0.36 13.81 -1.26
CA THR A 384 0.02 13.71 0.18
C THR A 384 0.39 12.36 0.78
N VAL A 385 0.15 11.28 0.04
CA VAL A 385 0.47 9.91 0.43
C VAL A 385 1.98 9.64 0.42
N THR A 386 2.69 10.17 -0.58
CA THR A 386 4.12 9.88 -0.78
C THR A 386 5.04 10.74 0.09
N ALA A 387 4.57 11.88 0.60
CA ALA A 387 5.34 12.74 1.51
C ALA A 387 6.10 12.00 2.64
N PRO A 388 5.46 11.11 3.44
CA PRO A 388 6.18 10.35 4.48
C PRO A 388 7.24 9.39 3.91
N ILE A 389 7.00 8.78 2.74
CA ILE A 389 8.00 7.92 2.08
C ILE A 389 9.22 8.76 1.69
N LYS A 390 9.00 9.93 1.09
CA LYS A 390 10.09 10.83 0.67
C LYS A 390 10.94 11.27 1.86
N GLU A 391 10.31 11.63 2.98
CA GLU A 391 11.03 12.01 4.20
C GLU A 391 11.84 10.84 4.78
N TYR A 392 11.28 9.62 4.76
CA TYR A 392 11.95 8.42 5.23
C TYR A 392 13.16 8.06 4.36
N LEU A 393 13.00 8.04 3.04
CA LEU A 393 14.06 7.73 2.08
C LEU A 393 15.20 8.75 2.09
N ARG A 394 14.90 10.03 2.37
CA ARG A 394 15.92 11.08 2.52
C ARG A 394 16.80 10.90 3.77
N LYS A 395 16.29 10.25 4.82
CA LYS A 395 17.06 9.98 6.05
C LYS A 395 18.04 8.81 5.90
N ARG A 396 17.79 7.91 4.94
CA ARG A 396 18.64 6.76 4.63
C ARG A 396 19.77 7.19 3.68
N SER A 397 21.01 6.87 4.03
CA SER A 397 22.21 7.26 3.27
C SER A 397 22.47 6.38 2.05
N ASP A 398 21.97 5.15 2.06
CA ASP A 398 22.13 4.13 1.01
C ASP A 398 21.15 4.30 -0.16
N THR A 399 20.12 5.13 0.00
CA THR A 399 19.03 5.21 -0.98
C THR A 399 19.47 5.67 -2.36
N VAL A 400 20.36 6.66 -2.46
CA VAL A 400 20.82 7.16 -3.78
C VAL A 400 21.56 6.05 -4.52
N ARG A 401 22.44 5.32 -3.83
CA ARG A 401 23.16 4.17 -4.40
C ARG A 401 22.18 3.10 -4.85
N CYS A 402 21.16 2.76 -4.05
CA CYS A 402 20.12 1.81 -4.44
C CYS A 402 19.33 2.27 -5.68
N VAL A 403 18.96 3.55 -5.79
CA VAL A 403 18.25 4.08 -6.97
C VAL A 403 19.13 3.99 -8.22
N VAL A 404 20.40 4.40 -8.14
CA VAL A 404 21.33 4.31 -9.27
C VAL A 404 21.54 2.86 -9.68
N THR A 405 21.71 1.96 -8.72
CA THR A 405 21.84 0.51 -8.94
C THR A 405 20.59 -0.02 -9.65
N SER A 406 19.40 0.33 -9.16
CA SER A 406 18.10 -0.03 -9.74
C SER A 406 17.92 0.46 -11.18
N LEU A 407 18.49 1.62 -11.54
CA LEU A 407 18.44 2.16 -12.90
C LEU A 407 19.46 1.52 -13.87
N THR A 408 20.55 0.96 -13.35
CA THR A 408 21.69 0.47 -14.15
C THR A 408 21.75 -1.05 -14.23
N GLU A 409 21.20 -1.76 -13.24
CA GLU A 409 21.16 -3.22 -13.17
C GLU A 409 19.85 -3.75 -13.78
N THR A 410 19.98 -4.20 -15.03
CA THR A 410 18.92 -4.82 -15.83
C THR A 410 18.77 -6.33 -15.57
N GLU A 411 19.60 -6.93 -14.72
CA GLU A 411 19.69 -8.40 -14.55
C GLU A 411 19.09 -8.93 -13.24
N SER A 412 18.86 -8.09 -12.23
CA SER A 412 18.32 -8.51 -10.92
C SER A 412 16.82 -8.24 -10.76
N GLY A 413 16.02 -8.64 -11.75
CA GLY A 413 14.56 -8.59 -11.71
C GLY A 413 13.92 -7.48 -12.57
N PRO A 414 12.58 -7.47 -12.70
CA PRO A 414 11.84 -6.50 -13.51
C PRO A 414 11.87 -5.15 -12.77
N THR A 415 12.97 -4.43 -12.89
CA THR A 415 13.08 -3.11 -12.28
C THR A 415 12.30 -2.15 -13.14
N ASP A 416 11.03 -1.96 -12.77
CA ASP A 416 10.05 -1.04 -13.34
C ASP A 416 10.65 0.32 -13.74
N LEU A 417 11.66 0.80 -13.00
CA LEU A 417 12.34 2.07 -13.26
C LEU A 417 13.18 2.09 -14.55
N SER A 418 13.83 0.99 -14.90
CA SER A 418 14.63 0.88 -16.13
C SER A 418 13.75 0.89 -17.38
N GLU A 419 12.57 0.28 -17.29
CA GLU A 419 11.55 0.32 -18.35
C GLU A 419 10.96 1.73 -18.51
N GLU A 420 10.69 2.44 -17.40
CA GLU A 420 10.25 3.84 -17.44
C GLU A 420 11.37 4.78 -17.93
N LEU A 421 12.64 4.41 -17.72
CA LEU A 421 13.79 5.09 -18.33
C LEU A 421 13.79 4.91 -19.85
N ALA A 422 13.51 3.69 -20.32
CA ALA A 422 13.46 3.33 -21.74
C ALA A 422 12.21 3.86 -22.47
N LYS A 423 11.06 3.97 -21.79
CA LYS A 423 9.83 4.59 -22.30
C LYS A 423 9.92 6.10 -22.43
N GLY A 424 11.00 6.69 -21.92
CA GLY A 424 11.27 8.12 -21.94
C GLY A 424 11.63 8.71 -23.29
N ASP A 425 10.75 8.59 -24.28
CA ASP A 425 10.90 9.29 -25.55
C ASP A 425 10.18 10.66 -25.51
N ALA A 426 10.91 11.70 -25.91
CA ALA A 426 10.44 13.03 -26.33
C ALA A 426 10.00 14.09 -25.29
N VAL A 427 10.83 14.41 -24.29
CA VAL A 427 10.98 15.84 -23.93
C VAL A 427 12.18 16.38 -24.69
N LYS A 428 11.90 16.94 -25.87
CA LYS A 428 12.92 17.64 -26.65
C LYS A 428 13.62 18.68 -25.79
N ASP A 429 14.94 18.63 -25.89
CA ASP A 429 15.92 19.58 -25.44
C ASP A 429 15.54 21.05 -25.67
N GLY A 430 15.98 21.92 -24.77
CA GLY A 430 16.38 23.27 -25.16
C GLY A 430 15.33 24.38 -25.21
N THR A 431 14.40 24.49 -24.26
CA THR A 431 13.93 25.85 -23.88
C THR A 431 13.77 26.00 -22.38
N LYS A 432 14.53 26.95 -21.82
CA LYS A 432 14.19 27.64 -20.58
C LYS A 432 12.68 27.87 -20.56
N GLY A 433 12.01 27.48 -19.47
CA GLY A 433 10.57 27.51 -19.27
C GLY A 433 9.82 28.41 -20.23
N ASN A 434 9.31 27.82 -21.31
CA ASN A 434 8.38 28.51 -22.17
C ASN A 434 6.98 28.19 -21.64
N VAL A 435 6.43 29.13 -20.88
CA VAL A 435 5.04 29.18 -20.38
C VAL A 435 4.00 28.96 -21.51
N ASN A 436 4.44 28.96 -22.77
CA ASN A 436 3.61 28.71 -23.95
C ASN A 436 3.07 27.28 -24.08
N ASP A 437 3.69 26.24 -23.50
CA ASP A 437 3.16 24.88 -23.65
C ASP A 437 1.98 24.59 -22.69
N GLU A 438 1.86 25.35 -21.60
CA GLU A 438 0.68 25.32 -20.73
C GLU A 438 -0.55 25.97 -21.38
N LEU A 439 -0.34 26.92 -22.30
CA LEU A 439 -1.42 27.57 -23.07
C LEU A 439 -1.97 26.69 -24.20
N SER A 440 -1.20 25.72 -24.68
CA SER A 440 -1.63 24.76 -25.71
C SER A 440 -2.70 23.78 -25.21
N ASN A 441 -2.72 23.48 -23.91
CA ASN A 441 -3.57 22.48 -23.26
C ASN A 441 -4.68 23.09 -22.37
N TRP A 442 -5.12 24.31 -22.66
CA TRP A 442 -6.16 25.00 -21.87
C TRP A 442 -7.50 24.23 -21.81
N GLU A 443 -7.84 23.45 -22.84
CA GLU A 443 -9.07 22.64 -22.89
C GLU A 443 -9.07 21.48 -21.88
N ASN A 444 -7.88 20.96 -21.53
CA ASN A 444 -7.71 19.84 -20.60
C ASN A 444 -7.38 20.31 -19.17
N TRP A 445 -7.28 21.62 -18.96
CA TRP A 445 -6.97 22.17 -17.66
C TRP A 445 -8.19 22.07 -16.73
N GLN A 446 -8.04 21.32 -15.64
CA GLN A 446 -9.03 21.23 -14.57
C GLN A 446 -8.48 21.86 -13.29
N PRO A 447 -9.29 22.65 -12.56
CA PRO A 447 -8.88 23.19 -11.28
C PRO A 447 -8.67 22.08 -10.24
N ASP A 448 -7.81 22.36 -9.26
CA ASP A 448 -7.49 21.42 -8.20
C ASP A 448 -8.75 21.04 -7.40
N PRO A 449 -8.95 19.76 -7.07
CA PRO A 449 -10.12 19.29 -6.34
C PRO A 449 -10.21 19.94 -4.95
N PHE A 450 -11.41 20.37 -4.57
CA PHE A 450 -11.71 21.03 -3.29
C PHE A 450 -11.68 20.02 -2.12
N GLY A 451 -11.17 20.44 -0.95
CA GLY A 451 -11.27 19.66 0.31
C GLY A 451 -9.95 19.12 0.88
N LEU A 452 -8.81 19.50 0.33
CA LEU A 452 -7.49 19.26 0.92
C LEU A 452 -6.96 20.56 1.53
N ASP A 453 -6.24 20.46 2.65
CA ASP A 453 -5.81 21.60 3.44
C ASP A 453 -4.85 22.47 2.60
N ASN A 454 -5.34 23.64 2.18
CA ASN A 454 -4.72 24.53 1.19
C ASN A 454 -3.44 25.23 1.70
N THR A 455 -2.91 24.82 2.86
CA THR A 455 -1.95 25.61 3.62
C THR A 455 -0.49 25.36 3.24
N VAL A 456 -0.14 24.30 2.49
CA VAL A 456 1.27 23.97 2.19
C VAL A 456 1.60 23.61 0.73
N GLN A 457 0.63 23.28 -0.15
CA GLN A 457 0.95 22.45 -1.33
C GLN A 457 0.69 23.04 -2.74
N THR A 458 0.21 24.28 -2.89
CA THR A 458 -0.23 24.78 -4.21
C THR A 458 0.92 24.99 -5.23
N ARG A 459 2.19 25.02 -4.79
CA ARG A 459 3.35 25.14 -5.68
C ARG A 459 3.94 23.79 -6.09
N THR A 460 3.91 22.78 -5.24
CA THR A 460 4.49 21.45 -5.48
C THR A 460 3.56 20.53 -6.28
N VAL A 461 2.24 20.70 -6.13
CA VAL A 461 1.22 19.95 -6.90
C VAL A 461 1.29 20.26 -8.39
N LYS A 462 1.57 21.52 -8.76
CA LYS A 462 1.62 21.95 -10.18
C LYS A 462 2.79 21.33 -10.94
N THR A 463 3.94 21.15 -10.30
CA THR A 463 5.12 20.50 -10.90
C THR A 463 4.98 18.98 -10.96
N SER A 464 4.20 18.37 -10.05
CA SER A 464 4.02 16.92 -9.99
C SER A 464 3.07 16.34 -11.05
N ARG A 465 2.24 17.16 -11.70
CA ARG A 465 1.24 16.70 -12.70
C ARG A 465 1.84 16.16 -13.99
N SER A 466 2.99 16.66 -14.39
CA SER A 466 3.75 16.22 -15.57
C SER A 466 5.06 15.52 -15.21
N ALA A 467 5.34 15.35 -13.91
CA ALA A 467 6.59 14.75 -13.46
C ALA A 467 6.59 13.25 -13.76
N ASP A 468 7.55 12.84 -14.58
CA ASP A 468 7.84 11.43 -14.82
C ASP A 468 8.17 10.70 -13.50
N ILE A 469 8.01 9.38 -13.47
CA ILE A 469 8.34 8.53 -12.31
C ILE A 469 9.78 8.80 -11.86
N ILE A 470 10.69 8.92 -12.84
CA ILE A 470 12.11 9.24 -12.61
C ILE A 470 12.27 10.64 -12.01
N SER A 471 11.53 11.64 -12.52
CA SER A 471 11.55 12.99 -11.95
C SER A 471 11.12 12.96 -10.48
N MET A 472 10.05 12.23 -10.15
CA MET A 472 9.57 12.13 -8.77
C MET A 472 10.51 11.37 -7.83
N VAL A 473 11.30 10.42 -8.34
CA VAL A 473 12.36 9.73 -7.57
C VAL A 473 13.55 10.67 -7.35
N VAL A 474 13.93 11.46 -8.36
CA VAL A 474 15.01 12.46 -8.25
C VAL A 474 14.62 13.60 -7.31
N ASP A 475 13.35 14.03 -7.36
CA ASP A 475 12.79 15.09 -6.51
C ASP A 475 12.83 14.75 -5.00
N ILE A 476 12.94 13.46 -4.63
CA ILE A 476 13.11 13.04 -3.22
C ILE A 476 14.37 13.70 -2.62
N TYR A 477 15.43 13.80 -3.42
CA TYR A 477 16.75 14.26 -3.00
C TYR A 477 16.97 15.76 -3.26
N GLY A 478 16.10 16.38 -4.06
CA GLY A 478 16.08 17.83 -4.29
C GLY A 478 17.13 18.32 -5.29
N SER A 479 18.30 17.67 -5.40
CA SER A 479 19.32 18.02 -6.40
C SER A 479 19.68 16.85 -7.31
N LYS A 480 19.83 17.16 -8.59
CA LYS A 480 20.29 16.22 -9.62
C LYS A 480 21.77 15.86 -9.42
N GLU A 481 22.56 16.79 -8.90
CA GLU A 481 24.02 16.64 -8.73
C GLU A 481 24.40 15.47 -7.81
N LEU A 482 23.68 15.27 -6.70
CA LEU A 482 23.91 14.14 -5.78
C LEU A 482 23.71 12.79 -6.47
N PHE A 483 22.72 12.70 -7.35
CA PHE A 483 22.50 11.50 -8.14
C PHE A 483 23.66 11.25 -9.11
N MET A 484 24.19 12.30 -9.76
CA MET A 484 25.32 12.17 -10.68
C MET A 484 26.64 11.87 -9.98
N SER A 485 26.90 12.42 -8.80
CA SER A 485 28.10 12.10 -8.02
C SER A 485 28.12 10.63 -7.61
N GLU A 486 26.98 10.11 -7.15
CA GLU A 486 26.83 8.69 -6.80
C GLU A 486 26.89 7.78 -8.03
N TYR A 487 26.27 8.17 -9.15
CA TYR A 487 26.42 7.43 -10.40
C TYR A 487 27.86 7.37 -10.86
N ARG A 488 28.60 8.48 -10.78
CA ARG A 488 30.04 8.51 -11.10
C ARG A 488 30.84 7.58 -10.19
N ASN A 489 30.55 7.56 -8.89
CA ASN A 489 31.23 6.68 -7.93
C ASN A 489 30.91 5.20 -8.20
N LEU A 490 29.64 4.86 -8.40
CA LEU A 490 29.20 3.50 -8.71
C LEU A 490 29.78 3.01 -10.05
N LEU A 491 29.79 3.87 -11.06
CA LEU A 491 30.40 3.56 -12.35
C LEU A 491 31.90 3.33 -12.16
N ALA A 492 32.60 4.17 -11.40
CA ALA A 492 34.03 3.96 -11.12
C ALA A 492 34.31 2.60 -10.46
N ASP A 493 33.53 2.24 -9.42
CA ASP A 493 33.68 0.96 -8.72
C ASP A 493 33.42 -0.24 -9.65
N ARG A 494 32.35 -0.20 -10.46
CA ARG A 494 32.05 -1.27 -11.43
C ARG A 494 33.15 -1.44 -12.46
N LEU A 495 33.62 -0.32 -13.02
CA LEU A 495 34.65 -0.30 -14.04
C LEU A 495 36.01 -0.82 -13.54
N LEU A 496 36.35 -0.58 -12.28
CA LEU A 496 37.59 -1.07 -11.66
C LEU A 496 37.50 -2.53 -11.23
N THR A 497 36.31 -3.00 -10.87
CA THR A 497 36.09 -4.35 -10.35
C THR A 497 35.96 -5.40 -11.45
N GLN A 498 35.35 -5.04 -12.59
CA GLN A 498 35.10 -5.95 -13.70
C GLN A 498 36.35 -6.14 -14.59
N LEU A 499 36.91 -7.37 -14.57
CA LEU A 499 38.00 -7.78 -15.47
C LEU A 499 37.52 -7.88 -16.94
N GLU A 500 36.27 -8.30 -17.14
CA GLU A 500 35.60 -8.40 -18.45
C GLU A 500 34.57 -7.27 -18.63
N PHE A 501 35.05 -6.11 -19.04
CA PHE A 501 34.19 -4.96 -19.28
C PHE A 501 33.41 -5.09 -20.60
N ASN A 502 32.07 -5.11 -20.50
CA ASN A 502 31.15 -4.93 -21.63
C ASN A 502 30.77 -3.45 -21.80
N PRO A 503 31.37 -2.72 -22.77
CA PRO A 503 31.10 -1.30 -22.97
C PRO A 503 29.65 -1.01 -23.39
N GLU A 504 29.00 -1.93 -24.09
CA GLU A 504 27.71 -1.65 -24.74
C GLU A 504 26.59 -1.40 -23.74
N LYS A 505 26.57 -2.16 -22.63
CA LYS A 505 25.56 -2.02 -21.57
C LYS A 505 25.66 -0.67 -20.86
N GLU A 506 26.87 -0.28 -20.46
CA GLU A 506 27.10 0.99 -19.76
C GLU A 506 26.91 2.20 -20.68
N ILE A 507 27.28 2.09 -21.97
CA ILE A 507 27.02 3.14 -22.97
C ILE A 507 25.50 3.33 -23.13
N ARG A 508 24.72 2.25 -23.26
CA ARG A 508 23.26 2.35 -23.37
C ARG A 508 22.63 3.01 -22.14
N ASN A 509 23.05 2.62 -20.94
CA ASN A 509 22.57 3.24 -19.69
C ASN A 509 22.89 4.75 -19.66
N LEU A 510 24.10 5.12 -20.07
CA LEU A 510 24.53 6.51 -20.14
C LEU A 510 23.75 7.32 -21.17
N GLU A 511 23.43 6.76 -22.34
CA GLU A 511 22.58 7.41 -23.35
C GLU A 511 21.16 7.68 -22.82
N LEU A 512 20.54 6.71 -22.14
CA LEU A 512 19.23 6.90 -21.52
C LEU A 512 19.25 7.99 -20.44
N LEU A 513 20.32 8.04 -19.64
CA LEU A 513 20.50 9.10 -18.64
C LEU A 513 20.74 10.47 -19.31
N LYS A 514 21.47 10.53 -20.42
CA LYS A 514 21.69 11.77 -21.20
C LYS A 514 20.37 12.35 -21.70
N LEU A 515 19.46 11.50 -22.18
CA LEU A 515 18.13 11.94 -22.64
C LEU A 515 17.32 12.64 -21.55
N ARG A 516 17.49 12.26 -20.27
CA ARG A 516 16.70 12.79 -19.14
C ARG A 516 17.38 13.93 -18.39
N PHE A 517 18.69 13.84 -18.17
CA PHE A 517 19.43 14.78 -17.33
C PHE A 517 20.25 15.81 -18.11
N GLY A 518 20.41 15.61 -19.43
CA GLY A 518 21.26 16.43 -20.28
C GLY A 518 22.73 15.98 -20.27
N GLU A 519 23.48 16.44 -21.26
CA GLU A 519 24.84 15.96 -21.52
C GLU A 519 25.90 16.55 -20.58
N SER A 520 25.71 17.78 -20.09
CA SER A 520 26.74 18.52 -19.35
C SER A 520 27.15 17.85 -18.03
N LEU A 521 26.18 17.29 -17.30
CA LEU A 521 26.41 16.64 -15.99
C LEU A 521 27.00 15.24 -16.14
N LEU A 522 26.78 14.58 -17.29
CA LEU A 522 27.21 13.21 -17.57
C LEU A 522 28.51 13.13 -18.36
N HIS A 523 29.07 14.27 -18.77
CA HIS A 523 30.32 14.34 -19.51
C HIS A 523 31.46 13.60 -18.81
N ASN A 524 31.57 13.70 -17.48
CA ASN A 524 32.60 12.99 -16.72
C ASN A 524 32.49 11.47 -16.87
N CYS A 525 31.27 10.92 -16.78
CA CYS A 525 31.02 9.48 -16.93
C CYS A 525 31.32 8.99 -18.35
N GLU A 526 31.03 9.82 -19.36
CA GLU A 526 31.35 9.50 -20.75
C GLU A 526 32.86 9.42 -20.99
N VAL A 527 33.62 10.37 -20.42
CA VAL A 527 35.09 10.34 -20.49
C VAL A 527 35.64 9.10 -19.77
N MET A 528 35.07 8.70 -18.64
CA MET A 528 35.47 7.46 -17.93
C MET A 528 35.32 6.21 -18.80
N LEU A 529 34.20 6.05 -19.53
CA LEU A 529 34.00 4.92 -20.44
C LEU A 529 35.00 4.95 -21.62
N LYS A 530 35.27 6.15 -22.15
CA LYS A 530 36.25 6.34 -23.21
C LYS A 530 37.67 6.01 -22.75
N ASP A 531 38.05 6.42 -21.54
CA ASP A 531 39.36 6.12 -20.95
C ASP A 531 39.63 4.62 -20.91
N ILE A 532 38.61 3.79 -20.63
CA ILE A 532 38.76 2.33 -20.58
C ILE A 532 38.95 1.73 -21.96
N ALA A 533 38.19 2.20 -22.95
CA ALA A 533 38.37 1.77 -24.34
C ALA A 533 39.77 2.16 -24.85
N ASP A 534 40.21 3.39 -24.56
CA ASP A 534 41.55 3.87 -24.91
C ASP A 534 42.63 3.09 -24.14
N SER A 535 42.40 2.77 -22.86
CA SER A 535 43.31 1.96 -22.05
C SER A 535 43.49 0.56 -22.62
N LYS A 536 42.41 -0.12 -23.01
CA LYS A 536 42.50 -1.45 -23.66
C LYS A 536 43.33 -1.36 -24.95
N ARG A 537 43.14 -0.32 -25.75
CA ARG A 537 43.91 -0.09 -26.99
C ARG A 537 45.40 0.13 -26.71
N ILE A 538 45.72 0.94 -25.68
CA ILE A 538 47.11 1.21 -25.29
C ILE A 538 47.78 -0.04 -24.72
N ASN A 539 47.08 -0.78 -23.86
CA ASN A 539 47.60 -1.99 -23.26
C ASN A 539 47.90 -3.07 -24.33
N SER A 540 46.98 -3.26 -25.29
CA SER A 540 47.23 -4.15 -26.44
C SER A 540 48.41 -3.72 -27.29
N HIS A 541 48.64 -2.41 -27.43
CA HIS A 541 49.79 -1.90 -28.19
C HIS A 541 51.12 -2.17 -27.45
N ILE A 542 51.18 -1.90 -26.14
CA ILE A 542 52.38 -2.14 -25.33
C ILE A 542 52.69 -3.65 -25.28
N HIS A 543 51.67 -4.50 -25.17
CA HIS A 543 51.85 -5.95 -25.25
C HIS A 543 52.23 -6.47 -26.64
N SER A 544 51.99 -5.70 -27.70
CA SER A 544 52.44 -6.04 -29.06
C SER A 544 53.89 -5.62 -29.34
N ASP A 545 54.49 -4.78 -28.49
CA ASP A 545 55.86 -4.32 -28.66
C ASP A 545 56.85 -5.41 -28.22
N THR A 546 57.60 -5.94 -29.18
CA THR A 546 58.59 -7.01 -28.97
C THR A 546 59.64 -6.61 -27.93
N LYS A 547 60.01 -5.33 -27.82
CA LYS A 547 61.01 -4.85 -26.84
C LYS A 547 60.53 -5.01 -25.39
N TYR A 548 59.23 -4.87 -25.18
CA TYR A 548 58.60 -5.03 -23.87
C TYR A 548 58.41 -6.52 -23.55
N VAL A 549 57.95 -7.31 -24.54
CA VAL A 549 57.67 -8.74 -24.37
C VAL A 549 58.93 -9.57 -24.09
N GLU A 550 60.07 -9.27 -24.72
CA GLU A 550 61.32 -10.03 -24.51
C GLU A 550 61.94 -9.84 -23.12
N ASN A 551 61.61 -8.76 -22.40
CA ASN A 551 62.19 -8.41 -21.09
C ASN A 551 61.19 -8.49 -19.92
N LYS A 552 60.03 -9.11 -20.14
CA LYS A 552 58.92 -9.17 -19.20
C LYS A 552 59.12 -10.25 -18.14
N GLN A 553 59.05 -9.89 -16.85
CA GLN A 553 59.08 -10.86 -15.75
C GLN A 553 57.68 -11.36 -15.36
N PHE A 554 56.66 -10.49 -15.46
CA PHE A 554 55.28 -10.80 -15.05
C PHE A 554 54.26 -10.20 -16.02
N ASP A 555 53.10 -10.84 -16.16
CA ASP A 555 51.96 -10.34 -16.93
C ASP A 555 51.26 -9.17 -16.24
N ILE A 556 51.57 -7.94 -16.68
CA ILE A 556 50.91 -6.72 -16.20
C ILE A 556 49.85 -6.28 -17.20
N SER A 557 48.61 -6.15 -16.74
CA SER A 557 47.56 -5.42 -17.46
C SER A 557 47.24 -4.15 -16.68
N SER A 558 47.44 -2.97 -17.28
CA SER A 558 47.16 -1.70 -16.60
C SER A 558 45.86 -1.05 -17.11
N LEU A 559 45.14 -0.41 -16.20
CA LEU A 559 44.04 0.49 -16.52
C LEU A 559 44.53 1.94 -16.43
N ILE A 560 44.59 2.63 -17.57
CA ILE A 560 45.05 4.01 -17.69
C ILE A 560 43.83 4.92 -17.69
N ILE A 561 43.72 5.76 -16.67
CA ILE A 561 42.54 6.59 -16.41
C ILE A 561 42.92 8.07 -16.28
N SER A 562 41.99 8.96 -16.60
CA SER A 562 42.17 10.41 -16.43
C SER A 562 41.91 10.85 -14.97
N ALA A 563 42.85 11.57 -14.37
CA ALA A 563 42.73 11.94 -12.96
C ALA A 563 41.63 12.98 -12.64
N GLN A 564 41.19 13.76 -13.64
CA GLN A 564 40.27 14.88 -13.43
C GLN A 564 38.78 14.48 -13.55
N PHE A 565 38.47 13.45 -14.34
CA PHE A 565 37.09 13.04 -14.62
C PHE A 565 36.61 11.92 -13.69
N TRP A 566 37.55 11.13 -13.16
CA TRP A 566 37.28 10.11 -12.15
C TRP A 566 37.11 10.75 -10.77
N PRO A 567 36.29 10.16 -9.88
CA PRO A 567 36.22 10.63 -8.50
C PRO A 567 37.55 10.41 -7.76
N SER A 568 37.70 11.03 -6.59
CA SER A 568 38.94 10.92 -5.81
C SER A 568 39.12 9.52 -5.25
N PHE A 569 40.25 8.89 -5.54
CA PHE A 569 40.64 7.58 -5.01
C PHE A 569 41.17 7.67 -3.58
N ASN A 570 41.13 6.53 -2.88
CA ASN A 570 41.79 6.38 -1.59
C ASN A 570 43.30 6.70 -1.70
N LYS A 571 43.83 7.47 -0.74
CA LYS A 571 45.22 7.95 -0.72
C LYS A 571 46.20 6.94 -0.10
N GLU A 572 45.76 5.72 0.15
CA GLU A 572 46.63 4.66 0.67
C GLU A 572 47.73 4.33 -0.34
N SER A 573 48.95 4.21 0.15
CA SER A 573 50.10 3.80 -0.63
C SER A 573 50.80 2.63 0.03
N VAL A 574 51.35 1.77 -0.81
CA VAL A 574 52.02 0.52 -0.42
C VAL A 574 53.39 0.53 -1.06
N GLU A 575 54.42 0.20 -0.29
CA GLU A 575 55.73 -0.07 -0.87
C GLU A 575 55.72 -1.40 -1.61
N LEU A 576 55.98 -1.35 -2.91
CA LEU A 576 56.01 -2.52 -3.76
C LEU A 576 57.37 -3.22 -3.66
N PRO A 577 57.40 -4.56 -3.76
CA PRO A 577 58.64 -5.31 -4.00
C PRO A 577 59.43 -4.78 -5.20
N GLU A 578 60.77 -4.86 -5.13
CA GLU A 578 61.67 -4.32 -6.15
C GLU A 578 61.40 -4.89 -7.55
N GLU A 579 61.05 -6.16 -7.64
CA GLU A 579 60.75 -6.85 -8.92
C GLU A 579 59.52 -6.24 -9.62
N ILE A 580 58.45 -6.01 -8.85
CA ILE A 580 57.20 -5.41 -9.35
C ILE A 580 57.44 -3.94 -9.70
N ALA A 581 58.19 -3.22 -8.85
CA ALA A 581 58.54 -1.82 -9.09
C ALA A 581 59.37 -1.64 -10.38
N ASN A 582 60.31 -2.54 -10.65
CA ASN A 582 61.10 -2.54 -11.88
C ASN A 582 60.22 -2.75 -13.12
N GLU A 583 59.27 -3.68 -13.05
CA GLU A 583 58.36 -3.94 -14.17
C GLU A 583 57.40 -2.75 -14.40
N PHE A 584 56.94 -2.09 -13.34
CA PHE A 584 56.15 -0.84 -13.44
C PHE A 584 56.94 0.28 -14.11
N GLN A 585 58.24 0.40 -13.81
CA GLN A 585 59.12 1.37 -14.48
C GLN A 585 59.33 1.04 -15.96
N LYS A 586 59.48 -0.24 -16.32
CA LYS A 586 59.57 -0.65 -17.74
C LYS A 586 58.29 -0.29 -18.49
N TYR A 587 57.13 -0.62 -17.92
CA TYR A 587 55.83 -0.26 -18.52
C TYR A 587 55.68 1.26 -18.67
N THR A 588 56.12 2.03 -17.67
CA THR A 588 56.10 3.50 -17.71
C THR A 588 56.96 4.06 -18.86
N LYS A 589 58.15 3.50 -19.09
CA LYS A 589 59.01 3.89 -20.22
C LYS A 589 58.36 3.58 -21.57
N SER A 590 57.80 2.38 -21.76
CA SER A 590 57.08 2.01 -22.98
C SER A 590 55.88 2.94 -23.22
N TYR A 591 55.19 3.36 -22.15
CA TYR A 591 54.11 4.33 -22.27
C TYR A 591 54.60 5.73 -22.66
N GLU A 592 55.71 6.22 -22.10
CA GLU A 592 56.33 7.50 -22.45
C GLU A 592 56.78 7.54 -23.92
N GLU A 593 57.29 6.43 -24.45
CA GLU A 593 57.65 6.28 -25.87
C GLU A 593 56.40 6.39 -26.78
N TYR A 594 55.28 5.79 -26.36
CA TYR A 594 54.03 5.83 -27.13
C TYR A 594 53.32 7.19 -27.03
N LYS A 595 53.21 7.75 -25.82
CA LYS A 595 52.54 9.01 -25.49
C LYS A 595 53.55 10.01 -24.95
N GLY A 596 54.21 10.72 -25.87
CA GLY A 596 55.17 11.77 -25.51
C GLY A 596 54.60 12.83 -24.55
N ASN A 597 55.43 13.28 -23.62
CA ASN A 597 55.15 14.30 -22.59
C ASN A 597 54.09 13.91 -21.55
N ARG A 598 53.87 12.61 -21.31
CA ARG A 598 52.99 12.12 -20.23
C ARG A 598 53.68 11.01 -19.46
N THR A 599 53.67 11.10 -18.13
CA THR A 599 54.19 10.07 -17.22
C THR A 599 53.05 9.41 -16.46
N LEU A 600 53.20 8.13 -16.13
CA LEU A 600 52.18 7.38 -15.38
C LEU A 600 52.39 7.57 -13.87
N ASN A 601 51.29 7.76 -13.14
CA ASN A 601 51.26 7.70 -11.69
C ASN A 601 50.48 6.46 -11.27
N TRP A 602 51.16 5.51 -10.62
CA TRP A 602 50.58 4.23 -10.25
C TRP A 602 49.79 4.33 -8.95
N ARG A 603 48.58 3.77 -8.95
CA ARG A 603 47.78 3.53 -7.75
C ARG A 603 47.92 2.06 -7.38
N THR A 604 48.63 1.81 -6.28
CA THR A 604 49.09 0.44 -5.96
C THR A 604 48.08 -0.39 -5.17
N VAL A 605 47.08 0.25 -4.55
CA VAL A 605 46.09 -0.43 -3.69
C VAL A 605 44.88 -0.94 -4.49
N THR A 606 44.44 -0.18 -5.50
CA THR A 606 43.18 -0.39 -6.24
C THR A 606 43.40 -1.28 -7.48
N GLY A 607 43.97 -2.47 -7.28
CA GLY A 607 44.24 -3.44 -8.34
C GLY A 607 43.76 -4.83 -7.99
N LYS A 608 43.94 -5.78 -8.91
CA LYS A 608 43.75 -7.22 -8.67
C LYS A 608 44.99 -7.96 -9.14
N VAL A 609 45.49 -8.87 -8.33
CA VAL A 609 46.70 -9.66 -8.62
C VAL A 609 46.33 -11.13 -8.55
N ALA A 610 46.55 -11.86 -9.64
CA ALA A 610 46.49 -13.32 -9.63
C ALA A 610 47.84 -13.84 -9.14
N ILE A 611 47.82 -14.60 -8.04
CA ILE A 611 49.00 -15.21 -7.45
C ILE A 611 48.82 -16.72 -7.36
N SER A 612 49.91 -17.44 -7.62
CA SER A 612 50.03 -18.88 -7.41
C SER A 612 50.98 -19.09 -6.24
N ILE A 613 50.45 -19.58 -5.13
CA ILE A 613 51.22 -19.80 -3.89
C ILE A 613 51.55 -21.29 -3.79
N GLU A 614 52.84 -21.60 -3.79
CA GLU A 614 53.34 -22.97 -3.55
C GLU A 614 53.71 -23.13 -2.07
N LEU A 615 52.94 -23.93 -1.33
CA LEU A 615 53.16 -24.27 0.07
C LEU A 615 53.43 -25.78 0.17
N GLY A 616 54.69 -26.18 0.25
CA GLY A 616 55.08 -27.59 0.31
C GLY A 616 54.61 -28.38 -0.92
N ASP A 617 53.67 -29.30 -0.74
CA ASP A 617 53.07 -30.12 -1.81
C ASP A 617 51.82 -29.49 -2.46
N ARG A 618 51.43 -28.26 -2.08
CA ARG A 618 50.20 -27.61 -2.53
C ARG A 618 50.48 -26.38 -3.39
N VAL A 619 49.70 -26.23 -4.46
CA VAL A 619 49.63 -25.00 -5.27
C VAL A 619 48.24 -24.41 -5.08
N LEU A 620 48.16 -23.15 -4.66
CA LEU A 620 46.91 -22.40 -4.50
C LEU A 620 46.91 -21.20 -5.46
N ASP A 621 46.00 -21.23 -6.42
CA ASP A 621 45.77 -20.11 -7.34
C ASP A 621 44.64 -19.24 -6.80
N MET A 622 44.91 -17.96 -6.58
CA MET A 622 43.91 -17.00 -6.09
C MET A 622 44.11 -15.61 -6.67
N THR A 623 43.00 -14.89 -6.84
CA THR A 623 43.01 -13.47 -7.20
C THR A 623 42.78 -12.66 -5.95
N VAL A 624 43.78 -11.86 -5.55
CA VAL A 624 43.77 -11.09 -4.30
C VAL A 624 44.06 -9.61 -4.55
N ALA A 625 43.80 -8.78 -3.55
CA ALA A 625 44.20 -7.38 -3.60
C ALA A 625 45.74 -7.23 -3.56
N PRO A 626 46.33 -6.21 -4.20
CA PRO A 626 47.77 -5.97 -4.17
C PRO A 626 48.36 -5.88 -2.76
N THR A 627 47.61 -5.29 -1.81
CA THR A 627 48.02 -5.22 -0.39
C THR A 627 48.21 -6.61 0.21
N GLN A 628 47.26 -7.52 -0.05
CA GLN A 628 47.32 -8.90 0.40
C GLN A 628 48.47 -9.67 -0.29
N ALA A 629 48.69 -9.44 -1.58
CA ALA A 629 49.80 -10.04 -2.34
C ALA A 629 51.18 -9.58 -1.83
N VAL A 630 51.35 -8.29 -1.51
CA VAL A 630 52.60 -7.78 -0.95
C VAL A 630 52.87 -8.36 0.44
N ILE A 631 51.84 -8.51 1.27
CA ILE A 631 51.97 -9.14 2.59
C ILE A 631 52.54 -10.55 2.44
N ILE A 632 51.93 -11.39 1.60
CA ILE A 632 52.38 -12.79 1.46
C ILE A 632 53.76 -12.89 0.78
N TYR A 633 54.10 -11.96 -0.12
CA TYR A 633 55.43 -11.86 -0.71
C TYR A 633 56.52 -11.63 0.36
N HIS A 634 56.27 -10.81 1.39
CA HIS A 634 57.24 -10.63 2.47
C HIS A 634 57.40 -11.87 3.36
N PHE A 635 56.38 -12.73 3.45
CA PHE A 635 56.48 -14.02 4.14
C PHE A 635 57.38 -15.02 3.41
N GLN A 636 57.62 -14.85 2.10
CA GLN A 636 58.60 -15.66 1.36
C GLN A 636 60.03 -15.46 1.88
N ASN A 637 60.36 -14.25 2.37
CA ASN A 637 61.70 -13.94 2.88
C ASN A 637 61.89 -14.34 4.34
N LYS A 638 60.83 -14.27 5.15
CA LYS A 638 60.85 -14.61 6.59
C LYS A 638 59.51 -15.21 7.01
N ASN A 639 59.56 -16.32 7.73
CA ASN A 639 58.38 -17.08 8.13
C ASN A 639 57.61 -16.48 9.33
N GLU A 640 58.22 -15.57 10.09
CA GLU A 640 57.63 -14.92 11.27
C GLU A 640 57.83 -13.40 11.20
N TRP A 641 56.72 -12.66 11.36
CA TRP A 641 56.71 -11.19 11.33
C TRP A 641 55.90 -10.62 12.50
N SER A 642 56.39 -9.51 13.07
CA SER A 642 55.61 -8.69 14.00
C SER A 642 54.77 -7.66 13.22
N LEU A 643 53.62 -7.25 13.77
CA LEU A 643 52.76 -6.24 13.14
C LEU A 643 53.47 -4.90 12.93
N ASP A 644 54.29 -4.47 13.87
CA ASP A 644 54.97 -3.18 13.80
C ASP A 644 56.10 -3.21 12.76
N ASP A 645 56.86 -4.31 12.69
CA ASP A 645 57.90 -4.49 11.68
C ASP A 645 57.29 -4.57 10.27
N LEU A 646 56.18 -5.29 10.11
CA LEU A 646 55.52 -5.40 8.81
C LEU A 646 54.78 -4.12 8.44
N SER A 647 54.24 -3.38 9.41
CA SER A 647 53.63 -2.06 9.21
C SER A 647 54.65 -1.04 8.72
N THR A 648 55.84 -1.00 9.32
CA THR A 648 56.92 -0.09 8.89
C THR A 648 57.47 -0.43 7.51
N LEU A 649 57.53 -1.72 7.18
CA LEU A 649 58.05 -2.20 5.89
C LEU A 649 57.06 -1.98 4.75
N VAL A 650 55.78 -2.30 4.95
CA VAL A 650 54.74 -2.14 3.91
C VAL A 650 54.19 -0.70 3.88
N LYS A 651 54.49 0.10 4.92
CA LYS A 651 53.96 1.46 5.19
C LYS A 651 52.45 1.55 5.33
N ILE A 652 51.82 0.46 5.76
CA ILE A 652 50.37 0.40 6.04
C ILE A 652 50.16 0.55 7.55
N PRO A 653 49.18 1.37 8.02
CA PRO A 653 48.84 1.47 9.43
C PRO A 653 48.51 0.10 10.06
N PRO A 654 48.91 -0.16 11.31
CA PRO A 654 48.74 -1.47 11.95
C PRO A 654 47.26 -1.88 12.11
N SER A 655 46.33 -0.92 12.13
CA SER A 655 44.89 -1.17 12.16
C SER A 655 44.35 -1.76 10.84
N VAL A 656 44.78 -1.22 9.70
CA VAL A 656 44.40 -1.70 8.36
C VAL A 656 45.10 -3.02 8.09
N LEU A 657 46.38 -3.13 8.47
CA LEU A 657 47.16 -4.35 8.29
C LEU A 657 46.54 -5.55 9.03
N ARG A 658 46.05 -5.34 10.25
CA ARG A 658 45.36 -6.39 11.02
C ARG A 658 44.10 -6.90 10.29
N ARG A 659 43.33 -6.02 9.65
CA ARG A 659 42.15 -6.41 8.85
C ARG A 659 42.57 -7.24 7.64
N ARG A 660 43.58 -6.79 6.88
CA ARG A 660 44.12 -7.53 5.72
C ARG A 660 44.74 -8.88 6.07
N MET A 661 45.33 -9.00 7.27
CA MET A 661 45.83 -10.27 7.78
C MET A 661 44.71 -11.25 8.15
N ALA A 662 43.54 -10.76 8.56
CA ALA A 662 42.40 -11.61 8.90
C ALA A 662 41.93 -12.45 7.69
N PHE A 663 42.03 -11.90 6.47
CA PHE A 663 41.79 -12.65 5.22
C PHE A 663 42.71 -13.87 5.11
N TRP A 664 44.01 -13.70 5.35
CA TRP A 664 44.98 -14.80 5.30
C TRP A 664 44.81 -15.80 6.46
N GLN A 665 44.31 -15.32 7.61
CA GLN A 665 43.94 -16.18 8.74
C GLN A 665 42.71 -17.03 8.41
N SER A 666 41.68 -16.48 7.77
CA SER A 666 40.49 -17.25 7.35
C SER A 666 40.83 -18.31 6.31
N HIS A 667 41.83 -18.07 5.46
CA HIS A 667 42.35 -19.06 4.53
C HIS A 667 43.31 -20.07 5.17
N GLY A 668 43.67 -19.90 6.45
CA GLY A 668 44.52 -20.83 7.19
C GLY A 668 46.00 -20.80 6.81
N ILE A 669 46.46 -19.76 6.10
CA ILE A 669 47.86 -19.63 5.64
C ILE A 669 48.73 -18.98 6.73
N ILE A 670 48.17 -18.05 7.50
CA ILE A 670 48.87 -17.31 8.55
C ILE A 670 48.15 -17.52 9.88
N ILE A 671 48.90 -17.78 10.96
CA ILE A 671 48.36 -17.86 12.32
C ILE A 671 49.05 -16.89 13.26
N GLU A 672 48.26 -16.34 14.18
CA GLU A 672 48.75 -15.51 15.28
C GLU A 672 49.25 -16.41 16.43
N SER A 673 50.57 -16.49 16.61
CA SER A 673 51.16 -17.28 17.72
C SER A 673 51.12 -16.53 19.05
N GLN A 674 51.27 -15.21 19.00
CA GLN A 674 51.21 -14.27 20.11
C GLN A 674 50.53 -12.99 19.62
N PRO A 675 49.87 -12.18 20.48
CA PRO A 675 49.23 -10.94 20.04
C PRO A 675 50.23 -10.05 19.29
N GLY A 676 50.00 -9.91 17.98
CA GLY A 676 50.85 -9.13 17.08
C GLY A 676 52.04 -9.85 16.44
N ILE A 677 52.19 -11.18 16.59
CA ILE A 677 53.20 -11.99 15.90
C ILE A 677 52.52 -13.05 15.03
N TYR A 678 52.79 -12.98 13.73
CA TYR A 678 52.18 -13.79 12.70
C TYR A 678 53.21 -14.77 12.13
N LYS A 679 52.80 -16.03 11.99
CA LYS A 679 53.63 -17.13 11.48
C LYS A 679 52.97 -17.80 10.29
N LEU A 680 53.76 -18.09 9.25
CA LEU A 680 53.35 -18.88 8.10
C LEU A 680 53.35 -20.38 8.44
N ILE A 681 52.30 -21.08 8.02
CA ILE A 681 52.13 -22.52 8.23
C ILE A 681 52.11 -23.25 6.89
N GLU A 682 52.92 -24.31 6.78
CA GLU A 682 53.03 -25.15 5.57
C GLU A 682 52.09 -26.37 5.60
N ASP A 683 51.69 -26.85 6.78
CA ASP A 683 50.85 -28.04 6.97
C ASP A 683 49.38 -27.70 7.32
N GLU A 684 48.39 -28.43 6.78
CA GLU A 684 46.98 -28.24 7.14
C GLU A 684 46.74 -28.46 8.65
N LEU A 685 46.17 -27.45 9.30
CA LEU A 685 45.47 -27.66 10.56
C LEU A 685 44.10 -28.28 10.25
N PRO A 686 43.70 -29.36 10.96
CA PRO A 686 42.41 -29.99 10.74
C PRO A 686 41.27 -28.98 10.95
N LYS A 687 40.26 -29.00 10.06
CA LYS A 687 39.08 -28.10 10.05
C LYS A 687 38.46 -27.81 11.44
N SER A 688 38.54 -28.77 12.36
CA SER A 688 38.13 -28.62 13.78
C SER A 688 38.90 -27.59 14.62
N GLN A 689 40.06 -27.11 14.17
CA GLN A 689 40.86 -26.06 14.83
C GLN A 689 40.70 -24.69 14.14
N LEU A 690 40.29 -24.66 12.87
CA LEU A 690 39.86 -23.44 12.16
C LEU A 690 38.58 -22.86 12.80
N GLU A 691 37.65 -23.72 13.23
CA GLU A 691 36.42 -23.33 13.95
C GLU A 691 36.66 -22.82 15.40
N LYS A 692 37.86 -22.98 15.96
CA LYS A 692 38.20 -22.54 17.33
C LYS A 692 38.95 -21.22 17.39
N LEU A 693 39.40 -20.70 16.25
CA LEU A 693 39.91 -19.34 16.18
C LEU A 693 38.71 -18.40 16.30
N PRO A 694 38.78 -17.31 17.08
CA PRO A 694 37.75 -16.29 17.09
C PRO A 694 37.79 -15.56 15.74
N ILE A 695 37.26 -16.22 14.71
CA ILE A 695 36.95 -15.61 13.43
C ILE A 695 35.83 -14.65 13.74
N ASN A 696 36.12 -13.35 13.74
CA ASN A 696 35.09 -12.33 13.65
C ASN A 696 34.36 -12.58 12.32
N GLU A 697 33.28 -13.37 12.36
CA GLU A 697 32.30 -13.65 11.29
C GLU A 697 31.59 -12.38 10.76
N ILE A 698 32.17 -11.19 10.96
CA ILE A 698 31.59 -9.89 10.61
C ILE A 698 32.31 -9.24 9.43
N ILE A 699 33.45 -9.76 8.94
CA ILE A 699 34.32 -8.97 8.03
C ILE A 699 34.49 -9.57 6.63
N THR A 700 34.24 -10.86 6.39
CA THR A 700 34.58 -11.48 5.09
C THR A 700 33.59 -11.15 3.97
N GLU A 701 32.36 -10.74 4.26
CA GLU A 701 31.40 -10.32 3.23
C GLU A 701 31.57 -8.84 2.81
N ASP A 702 32.30 -8.04 3.59
CA ASP A 702 32.45 -6.59 3.37
C ASP A 702 33.78 -6.17 2.71
N GLU A 703 34.78 -7.06 2.57
CA GLU A 703 36.07 -6.67 1.96
C GLU A 703 36.02 -6.54 0.43
N ASP A 704 35.13 -7.27 -0.26
CA ASP A 704 34.81 -7.00 -1.68
C ASP A 704 34.01 -5.68 -1.84
N ASN A 705 33.59 -5.06 -0.73
CA ASN A 705 32.78 -3.85 -0.66
C ASN A 705 33.56 -2.59 -0.23
N GLU A 706 34.86 -2.68 0.06
CA GLU A 706 35.68 -1.47 0.24
C GLU A 706 35.88 -0.79 -1.12
N SER A 707 35.03 0.21 -1.38
CA SER A 707 35.08 1.06 -2.56
C SER A 707 36.50 1.57 -2.81
N ALA A 708 36.95 1.52 -4.07
CA ALA A 708 38.24 2.07 -4.48
C ALA A 708 38.25 3.61 -4.35
N MET A 709 37.05 4.20 -4.23
CA MET A 709 36.84 5.63 -4.08
C MET A 709 36.94 6.07 -2.62
N ALA A 710 37.37 7.32 -2.42
CA ALA A 710 37.29 7.97 -1.12
C ALA A 710 35.84 8.03 -0.64
N SER A 711 35.63 7.95 0.68
CA SER A 711 34.28 8.01 1.24
C SER A 711 33.59 9.32 0.85
N ALA A 712 32.26 9.30 0.69
CA ALA A 712 31.50 10.51 0.34
C ALA A 712 31.74 11.66 1.36
N SER A 713 32.02 11.34 2.62
CA SER A 713 32.45 12.31 3.63
C SER A 713 33.82 12.92 3.35
N ASP A 714 34.80 12.12 2.94
CA ASP A 714 36.15 12.60 2.63
C ASP A 714 36.15 13.44 1.35
N GLN A 715 35.41 13.02 0.32
CA GLN A 715 35.20 13.79 -0.90
C GLN A 715 34.59 15.16 -0.59
N ARG A 716 33.51 15.15 0.20
CA ARG A 716 32.86 16.39 0.64
C ARG A 716 33.80 17.24 1.50
N GLU A 717 34.63 16.64 2.34
CA GLU A 717 35.61 17.39 3.13
C GLU A 717 36.67 18.06 2.24
N GLU A 718 37.15 17.39 1.19
CA GLU A 718 38.08 17.99 0.22
C GLU A 718 37.44 19.16 -0.53
N GLU A 719 36.18 19.02 -0.97
CA GLU A 719 35.41 20.11 -1.56
C GLU A 719 35.25 21.28 -0.57
N LEU A 720 34.91 20.97 0.68
CA LEU A 720 34.80 21.95 1.77
C LEU A 720 36.13 22.64 2.10
N GLN A 721 37.27 21.97 1.92
CA GLN A 721 38.60 22.56 2.07
C GLN A 721 38.91 23.58 0.97
N VAL A 722 38.42 23.37 -0.26
CA VAL A 722 38.51 24.39 -1.31
C VAL A 722 37.75 25.64 -0.87
N PHE A 723 36.50 25.50 -0.41
CA PHE A 723 35.73 26.63 0.13
C PHE A 723 36.39 27.29 1.34
N TRP A 724 37.06 26.51 2.20
CA TRP A 724 37.83 27.05 3.31
C TRP A 724 38.93 28.02 2.86
N SER A 725 39.65 27.69 1.78
CA SER A 725 40.67 28.60 1.23
C SER A 725 40.08 29.95 0.79
N TYR A 726 38.88 29.94 0.18
CA TYR A 726 38.15 31.15 -0.19
C TYR A 726 37.66 31.92 1.04
N ILE A 727 37.12 31.23 2.05
CA ILE A 727 36.64 31.85 3.30
C ILE A 727 37.79 32.52 4.04
N VAL A 728 38.95 31.86 4.15
CA VAL A 728 40.16 32.45 4.74
C VAL A 728 40.59 33.67 3.94
N GLY A 729 40.61 33.60 2.60
CA GLY A 729 40.92 34.76 1.75
C GLY A 729 39.94 35.92 1.96
N MET A 730 38.64 35.64 2.08
CA MET A 730 37.61 36.66 2.35
C MET A 730 37.78 37.30 3.73
N LEU A 731 37.95 36.48 4.77
CA LEU A 731 38.07 36.95 6.15
C LEU A 731 39.42 37.64 6.42
N THR A 732 40.48 37.28 5.69
CA THR A 732 41.77 37.99 5.76
C THR A 732 41.67 39.40 5.18
N ASN A 733 40.85 39.59 4.12
CA ASN A 733 40.70 40.87 3.44
C ASN A 733 39.61 41.78 4.05
N LEU A 734 38.59 41.19 4.69
CA LEU A 734 37.40 41.90 5.16
C LEU A 734 37.21 41.84 6.68
N ASP A 735 38.15 41.24 7.42
CA ASP A 735 38.22 41.02 8.87
C ASP A 735 37.05 40.23 9.50
N SER A 736 35.80 40.61 9.24
CA SER A 736 34.61 39.97 9.79
C SER A 736 33.43 39.98 8.81
N LEU A 737 32.73 38.84 8.70
CA LEU A 737 31.59 38.71 7.79
C LEU A 737 30.43 37.92 8.43
N PRO A 738 29.16 38.33 8.19
CA PRO A 738 28.00 37.56 8.56
C PRO A 738 27.80 36.37 7.61
N ILE A 739 27.12 35.32 8.09
CA ILE A 739 26.91 34.07 7.34
C ILE A 739 26.27 34.28 5.97
N GLU A 740 25.28 35.17 5.87
CA GLU A 740 24.55 35.45 4.63
C GLU A 740 25.48 36.01 3.56
N ARG A 741 26.45 36.86 3.95
CA ARG A 741 27.38 37.49 3.02
C ARG A 741 28.48 36.54 2.58
N ILE A 742 28.94 35.66 3.48
CA ILE A 742 29.85 34.56 3.12
C ILE A 742 29.15 33.64 2.12
N HIS A 743 27.90 33.24 2.38
CA HIS A 743 27.12 32.39 1.50
C HIS A 743 26.92 33.03 0.11
N GLN A 744 26.54 34.31 0.04
CA GLN A 744 26.39 35.03 -1.24
C GLN A 744 27.71 35.14 -2.01
N MET A 745 28.83 35.41 -1.33
CA MET A 745 30.13 35.50 -2.00
C MET A 745 30.63 34.14 -2.49
N LEU A 746 30.44 33.07 -1.72
CA LEU A 746 30.73 31.71 -2.18
C LEU A 746 29.85 31.34 -3.39
N LYS A 747 28.58 31.77 -3.40
CA LYS A 747 27.69 31.57 -4.54
C LYS A 747 28.09 32.36 -5.79
N LEU A 748 28.70 33.53 -5.63
CA LEU A 748 29.16 34.34 -6.76
C LEU A 748 30.53 33.90 -7.29
N PHE A 749 31.44 33.47 -6.42
CA PHE A 749 32.84 33.23 -6.78
C PHE A 749 33.24 31.76 -6.83
N ALA A 750 32.56 30.87 -6.11
CA ALA A 750 32.95 29.46 -5.99
C ALA A 750 31.95 28.49 -6.66
N SER A 751 30.63 28.71 -6.55
CA SER A 751 29.64 27.77 -7.14
C SER A 751 29.58 27.83 -8.68
N ASN A 752 29.89 28.96 -9.30
CA ASN A 752 29.90 29.06 -10.77
C ASN A 752 31.04 28.30 -11.46
N GLY A 753 32.09 27.90 -10.73
CA GLY A 753 33.25 27.20 -11.28
C GLY A 753 33.28 25.69 -11.01
N LEU A 754 32.61 25.24 -9.94
CA LEU A 754 32.67 23.85 -9.47
C LEU A 754 31.32 23.12 -9.51
N GLY A 755 30.20 23.82 -9.75
CA GLY A 755 28.89 23.18 -9.87
C GLY A 755 28.46 22.44 -8.60
N VAL A 756 28.89 22.91 -7.42
CA VAL A 756 28.48 22.36 -6.13
C VAL A 756 27.51 23.36 -5.49
N GLU A 757 26.25 22.96 -5.35
CA GLU A 757 25.30 23.72 -4.55
C GLU A 757 25.62 23.59 -3.06
N PHE A 758 25.57 24.73 -2.37
CA PHE A 758 25.93 24.81 -0.97
C PHE A 758 24.79 25.50 -0.23
N THR A 759 24.13 24.83 0.71
CA THR A 759 23.00 25.44 1.44
C THR A 759 23.51 26.34 2.57
N GLN A 760 22.67 27.28 3.01
CA GLN A 760 23.02 28.16 4.12
C GLN A 760 23.17 27.39 5.45
N ASP A 761 22.42 26.30 5.63
CA ASP A 761 22.50 25.45 6.81
C ASP A 761 23.79 24.61 6.81
N ASP A 762 24.19 24.07 5.65
CA ASP A 762 25.47 23.37 5.52
C ASP A 762 26.67 24.28 5.79
N LEU A 763 26.62 25.54 5.33
CA LEU A 763 27.64 26.55 5.65
C LEU A 763 27.71 26.81 7.15
N LYS A 764 26.55 26.89 7.80
CA LYS A 764 26.48 27.15 9.23
C LYS A 764 27.15 26.02 10.01
N ASP A 765 26.82 24.78 9.69
CA ASP A 765 27.41 23.61 10.35
C ASP A 765 28.92 23.53 10.08
N PHE A 766 29.35 23.82 8.85
CA PHE A 766 30.77 23.85 8.50
C PHE A 766 31.54 24.93 9.28
N LEU A 767 31.04 26.17 9.31
CA LEU A 767 31.66 27.26 10.06
C LEU A 767 31.65 26.98 11.56
N GLN A 768 30.58 26.39 12.10
CA GLN A 768 30.51 25.98 13.51
C GLN A 768 31.55 24.92 13.86
N ARG A 769 31.81 23.94 12.98
CA ARG A 769 32.93 23.00 13.16
C ARG A 769 34.26 23.74 13.19
N LYS A 770 34.50 24.70 12.29
CA LYS A 770 35.74 25.50 12.28
C LYS A 770 35.88 26.45 13.48
N VAL A 771 34.77 26.89 14.06
CA VAL A 771 34.76 27.62 15.35
C VAL A 771 35.15 26.68 16.49
N ARG A 772 34.63 25.44 16.50
CA ARG A 772 35.01 24.41 17.47
C ARG A 772 36.47 24.01 17.36
N ASP A 773 37.01 23.97 16.15
CA ASP A 773 38.43 23.71 15.88
C ASP A 773 39.33 24.93 16.18
N HIS A 774 38.79 26.00 16.77
CA HIS A 774 39.47 27.26 17.07
C HIS A 774 40.11 27.97 15.86
N LYS A 775 39.65 27.67 14.63
CA LYS A 775 40.10 28.35 13.40
C LYS A 775 39.31 29.63 13.12
N LEU A 776 38.08 29.73 13.64
CA LEU A 776 37.21 30.90 13.54
C LEU A 776 36.69 31.32 14.92
N ILE A 777 36.43 32.61 15.07
CA ILE A 777 35.74 33.19 16.23
C ILE A 777 34.37 33.68 15.75
N TYR A 778 33.31 33.29 16.45
CA TYR A 778 31.97 33.80 16.21
C TYR A 778 31.57 34.76 17.34
N SER A 779 31.41 36.04 16.99
CA SER A 779 31.05 37.09 17.95
C SER A 779 30.05 38.06 17.31
N GLY A 780 28.95 38.37 18.01
CA GLY A 780 27.99 39.37 17.57
C GLY A 780 27.29 39.10 16.23
N GLY A 781 27.15 37.83 15.80
CA GLY A 781 26.52 37.49 14.53
C GLY A 781 27.46 37.42 13.31
N VAL A 782 28.76 37.68 13.51
CA VAL A 782 29.78 37.64 12.46
C VAL A 782 30.88 36.63 12.77
N TYR A 783 31.50 36.09 11.71
CA TYR A 783 32.66 35.21 11.78
C TYR A 783 33.94 36.02 11.54
N GLN A 784 34.96 35.73 12.33
CA GLN A 784 36.30 36.31 12.27
C GLN A 784 37.35 35.20 12.27
N LEU A 785 38.51 35.43 11.67
CA LEU A 785 39.65 34.53 11.82
C LEU A 785 40.18 34.58 13.26
N ALA A 786 40.46 33.42 13.84
CA ALA A 786 41.21 33.35 15.08
C ALA A 786 42.65 33.84 14.81
N LYS A 787 43.13 34.79 15.63
CA LYS A 787 44.51 35.30 15.55
C LYS A 787 45.50 34.35 16.18
#